data_AF-A0A1W9Q095-F1
#
_entry.id   AF-A0A1W9Q095-F1
#
_cell.length_a   1.000
_cell.length_b   1.000
_cell.length_c   1.000
_cell.angle_alpha   90.00
_cell.angle_beta   90.00
_cell.angle_gamma   90.00
#
_symmetry.space_group_name_H-M   'P 1'
#
loop_
_entity.id
_entity.type
_entity.pdbx_description
1 polymer ?
#
loop_
_entity_poly.entity_id
_entity_poly.type
_entity_poly.pdbx_seq_one_letter_code
_entity_poly.pdbx_strand_id
1 'polypeptide(L)'
;MLNRYKNLSHSLSVFILAAAVAVFLSSCSFFHLGEMNNYEDVARFSNTLWAELYFTFNDVKFPGYDRIIYKDTRWRAGDSPVVIDKNTYILPGVTITIDPGVEVLLGNNVKVTIRGGIFARGTRDKPVVFTWVEKGRNWSAIEVVSGIEGSGKSADTDTVVFENCIFEHGGTIKIVSSHASVRSCVFRDNNDSALKFYYTGGVIADSTFYRNSTFHQSESGNGAAINIYTDKEVLVKGNEIYNNVSDGGRDGGGGICAFAYDRGKVSIIDNLVRNNRSDRKGGGIFAYASTVTGNRVLYNEAALRGGGLYVIDCAVANNVVAFNSAPDGGGVYSEAGSLAGNLVRGNRACNGSGLYCFGDSDITCNSFLDNVPMAKGEKGGSTIAVLGNPRIWHNNIIARAGYALSFQSHELAPDLQASGNYWGTADKRVISDLISDWFENTSVGLVNWQPFLEHVASDAYPPPSGSVLSVSRAVSRPGPGELRGLVDSDLVIGSGQLRHYTVTGNLLIDSGTTLSIRPGTTLALAKDATVRVRGRLKAVGKKNSPVRFTGKDGNTWGNLFFENRSTGPSAGSGPGKEPAVDKSRSIMRYCVVEKGHGVVMDGQGADLFNCIVRNNSGTGLRIKEVSVSVKNCKIYGNVSNSDGGGVYVYGSRLVYIEGNEIRENRAADGGGIFAYGYQSNAAVDIRNNLIEKNYSAGDGGGVWMSRSSMVGNTVTGNRAEASGGGVYCSFALVGKNRIIGNTAHDGGGIYVEANGSVSGNLIAGNTATGPRGGGAPVYSFGTSTRRMRTRSPSVHMVVTGEPFQNGQ
;
A
#
# COMPACT_ATOMS: atom_id res chain seq x y z
N MET A 1 51.58 10.98 -23.46
CA MET A 1 52.39 11.88 -24.29
C MET A 1 53.90 11.79 -24.01
N LEU A 2 54.34 11.72 -22.75
CA LEU A 2 55.77 11.72 -22.37
C LEU A 2 56.63 10.58 -22.94
N ASN A 3 56.06 9.42 -23.27
CA ASN A 3 56.84 8.29 -23.83
C ASN A 3 57.21 8.43 -25.33
N ARG A 4 56.69 9.43 -26.07
CA ARG A 4 56.94 9.57 -27.52
C ARG A 4 57.96 10.65 -27.92
N TYR A 5 58.45 11.46 -26.97
CA TYR A 5 59.36 12.58 -27.28
C TYR A 5 60.79 12.34 -26.77
N LYS A 6 61.31 11.11 -26.90
CA LYS A 6 62.66 10.73 -26.43
C LYS A 6 63.82 11.38 -27.20
N ASN A 7 63.57 12.08 -28.32
CA ASN A 7 64.61 12.65 -29.18
C ASN A 7 64.60 14.19 -29.29
N LEU A 8 63.91 14.91 -28.39
CA LEU A 8 64.01 16.38 -28.33
C LEU A 8 65.00 16.81 -27.24
N SER A 9 65.68 17.93 -27.47
CA SER A 9 66.63 18.50 -26.52
C SER A 9 66.00 18.66 -25.14
N HIS A 10 66.79 18.44 -24.09
CA HIS A 10 66.36 18.48 -22.69
C HIS A 10 65.55 19.74 -22.34
N SER A 11 65.84 20.88 -23.00
CA SER A 11 65.13 22.14 -22.83
C SER A 11 63.68 22.12 -23.34
N LEU A 12 63.39 21.44 -24.45
CA LEU A 12 62.04 21.37 -25.02
C LEU A 12 61.14 20.39 -24.25
N SER A 13 61.72 19.30 -23.74
CA SER A 13 61.04 18.30 -22.91
C SER A 13 60.60 18.88 -21.56
N VAL A 14 61.44 19.72 -20.95
CA VAL A 14 61.11 20.46 -19.72
C VAL A 14 60.07 21.55 -19.99
N PHE A 15 60.13 22.22 -21.15
CA PHE A 15 59.11 23.20 -21.56
C PHE A 15 57.74 22.56 -21.77
N ILE A 16 57.67 21.40 -22.43
CA ILE A 16 56.42 20.66 -22.66
C ILE A 16 55.86 20.14 -21.32
N LEU A 17 56.72 19.66 -20.42
CA LEU A 17 56.31 19.22 -19.08
C LEU A 17 55.83 20.41 -18.23
N ALA A 18 56.53 21.54 -18.26
CA ALA A 18 56.13 22.76 -17.57
C ALA A 18 54.83 23.36 -18.14
N ALA A 19 54.63 23.32 -19.46
CA ALA A 19 53.40 23.75 -20.10
C ALA A 19 52.23 22.80 -19.79
N ALA A 20 52.44 21.48 -19.79
CA ALA A 20 51.42 20.51 -19.41
C ALA A 20 51.04 20.61 -17.92
N VAL A 21 52.03 20.85 -17.04
CA VAL A 21 51.81 21.10 -15.61
C VAL A 21 51.15 22.45 -15.39
N ALA A 22 51.51 23.50 -16.14
CA ALA A 22 50.87 24.81 -16.07
C ALA A 22 49.42 24.76 -16.54
N VAL A 23 49.11 24.07 -17.63
CA VAL A 23 47.75 23.83 -18.16
C VAL A 23 46.91 22.99 -17.18
N PHE A 24 47.52 21.97 -16.58
CA PHE A 24 46.86 21.16 -15.56
C PHE A 24 46.61 21.97 -14.26
N LEU A 25 47.56 22.82 -13.85
CA LEU A 25 47.45 23.69 -12.68
C LEU A 25 46.50 24.87 -12.91
N SER A 26 46.41 25.46 -14.11
CA SER A 26 45.42 26.48 -14.47
C SER A 26 44.02 25.88 -14.46
N SER A 27 43.84 24.71 -15.07
CA SER A 27 42.58 23.96 -15.00
C SER A 27 42.20 23.58 -13.55
N CYS A 28 43.18 23.26 -12.70
CA CYS A 28 42.98 22.97 -11.26
C CYS A 28 42.88 24.21 -10.36
N SER A 29 43.26 25.41 -10.80
CA SER A 29 43.11 26.65 -10.01
C SER A 29 41.80 27.36 -10.29
N PHE A 30 41.15 27.07 -11.42
CA PHE A 30 39.75 27.42 -11.68
C PHE A 30 38.74 26.55 -10.90
N PHE A 31 39.14 25.34 -10.46
CA PHE A 31 38.28 24.42 -9.73
C PHE A 31 38.93 24.01 -8.41
N HIS A 32 38.40 24.44 -7.27
CA HIS A 32 38.81 23.86 -5.99
C HIS A 32 38.50 22.36 -6.01
N LEU A 33 39.54 21.51 -5.98
CA LEU A 33 39.44 20.05 -6.00
C LEU A 33 38.53 19.46 -4.91
N GLY A 34 38.21 20.23 -3.86
CA GLY A 34 37.25 19.87 -2.81
C GLY A 34 35.77 20.15 -3.10
N GLU A 35 35.44 20.78 -4.23
CA GLU A 35 34.06 21.20 -4.60
C GLU A 35 33.47 20.44 -5.79
N MET A 36 34.20 19.49 -6.40
CA MET A 36 33.68 18.64 -7.49
C MET A 36 32.68 17.63 -6.94
N ASN A 37 31.41 18.03 -6.84
CA ASN A 37 30.38 17.25 -6.16
C ASN A 37 29.41 16.56 -7.14
N ASN A 38 29.44 16.89 -8.44
CA ASN A 38 28.55 16.29 -9.44
C ASN A 38 29.25 16.00 -10.78
N TYR A 39 28.56 15.31 -11.69
CA TYR A 39 29.08 14.94 -13.02
C TYR A 39 29.42 16.15 -13.90
N GLU A 40 28.71 17.26 -13.70
CA GLU A 40 28.90 18.50 -14.46
C GLU A 40 30.24 19.17 -14.16
N ASP A 41 30.70 19.12 -12.90
CA ASP A 41 31.99 19.66 -12.48
C ASP A 41 33.15 18.88 -13.13
N VAL A 42 33.02 17.55 -13.16
CA VAL A 42 33.99 16.66 -13.81
C VAL A 42 33.99 16.85 -15.33
N ALA A 43 32.82 16.99 -15.95
CA ALA A 43 32.70 17.23 -17.39
C ALA A 43 33.27 18.61 -17.78
N ARG A 44 33.02 19.64 -16.98
CA ARG A 44 33.59 20.99 -17.16
C ARG A 44 35.11 20.99 -17.04
N PHE A 45 35.66 20.43 -15.96
CA PHE A 45 37.10 20.29 -15.78
C PHE A 45 37.75 19.55 -16.95
N SER A 46 37.15 18.42 -17.36
CA SER A 46 37.62 17.65 -18.51
C SER A 46 37.59 18.47 -19.81
N ASN A 47 36.50 19.20 -20.07
CA ASN A 47 36.35 20.03 -21.26
C ASN A 47 37.41 21.14 -21.31
N THR A 48 37.62 21.88 -20.21
CA THR A 48 38.61 22.95 -20.13
C THR A 48 40.03 22.41 -20.35
N LEU A 49 40.38 21.32 -19.66
CA LEU A 49 41.71 20.70 -19.77
C LEU A 49 42.01 20.24 -21.20
N TRP A 50 41.05 19.57 -21.85
CA TRP A 50 41.25 19.05 -23.21
C TRP A 50 41.30 20.16 -24.27
N ALA A 51 40.50 21.22 -24.11
CA ALA A 51 40.56 22.37 -24.99
C ALA A 51 41.91 23.10 -24.85
N GLU A 52 42.35 23.39 -23.62
CA GLU A 52 43.65 24.03 -23.37
C GLU A 52 44.81 23.19 -23.91
N LEU A 53 44.79 21.87 -23.70
CA LEU A 53 45.82 20.97 -24.26
C LEU A 53 45.86 21.00 -25.78
N TYR A 54 44.70 21.01 -26.46
CA TYR A 54 44.69 21.04 -27.92
C TYR A 54 45.18 22.38 -28.48
N PHE A 55 44.69 23.52 -27.97
CA PHE A 55 45.10 24.84 -28.44
C PHE A 55 46.56 25.18 -28.11
N THR A 56 47.12 24.57 -27.06
CA THR A 56 48.53 24.77 -26.67
C THR A 56 49.49 23.98 -27.55
N PHE A 57 49.14 22.75 -27.95
CA PHE A 57 50.08 21.83 -28.60
C PHE A 57 49.77 21.51 -30.07
N ASN A 58 48.58 21.84 -30.58
CA ASN A 58 48.10 21.65 -31.97
C ASN A 58 48.17 20.22 -32.58
N ASP A 59 48.81 19.24 -31.92
CA ASP A 59 49.03 17.86 -32.39
C ASP A 59 48.56 16.78 -31.39
N VAL A 60 47.65 17.12 -30.46
CA VAL A 60 47.16 16.17 -29.46
C VAL A 60 46.27 15.10 -30.11
N LYS A 61 46.73 13.84 -30.10
CA LYS A 61 45.88 12.69 -30.47
C LYS A 61 44.88 12.39 -29.36
N PHE A 62 43.59 12.47 -29.68
CA PHE A 62 42.51 12.04 -28.79
C PHE A 62 42.32 10.52 -28.93
N PRO A 63 42.57 9.73 -27.87
CA PRO A 63 42.37 8.28 -27.95
C PRO A 63 40.95 7.93 -28.40
N GLY A 64 40.83 7.16 -29.48
CA GLY A 64 39.55 6.74 -30.04
C GLY A 64 38.88 7.71 -31.02
N TYR A 65 39.51 8.87 -31.33
CA TYR A 65 39.01 9.83 -32.32
C TYR A 65 40.08 10.14 -33.37
N ASP A 66 39.72 10.02 -34.64
CA ASP A 66 40.63 10.21 -35.77
C ASP A 66 40.39 11.52 -36.54
N ARG A 67 39.29 12.22 -36.24
CA ARG A 67 38.95 13.53 -36.82
C ARG A 67 38.55 14.51 -35.71
N ILE A 68 39.05 15.74 -35.80
CA ILE A 68 38.78 16.81 -34.83
C ILE A 68 38.22 18.03 -35.57
N ILE A 69 37.13 18.61 -35.06
CA ILE A 69 36.60 19.90 -35.50
C ILE A 69 36.85 20.92 -34.39
N TYR A 70 37.72 21.89 -34.65
CA TYR A 70 38.27 22.81 -33.65
C TYR A 70 37.86 24.28 -33.88
N LYS A 71 37.06 24.57 -34.91
CA LYS A 71 36.52 25.90 -35.20
C LYS A 71 35.07 25.79 -35.63
N ASP A 72 34.32 26.86 -35.42
CA ASP A 72 32.93 26.96 -35.85
C ASP A 72 32.79 26.53 -37.31
N THR A 73 31.86 25.62 -37.55
CA THR A 73 31.68 24.97 -38.84
C THR A 73 30.22 25.05 -39.22
N ARG A 74 29.96 25.48 -40.46
CA ARG A 74 28.61 25.51 -41.03
C ARG A 74 28.55 24.59 -42.24
N TRP A 75 27.61 23.65 -42.24
CA TRP A 75 27.30 22.81 -43.38
C TRP A 75 26.05 23.35 -44.08
N ARG A 76 26.16 23.52 -45.38
CA ARG A 76 25.13 24.05 -46.27
C ARG A 76 24.62 22.95 -47.19
N ALA A 77 23.44 23.12 -47.76
CA ALA A 77 22.88 22.16 -48.71
C ALA A 77 23.85 21.81 -49.87
N GLY A 78 24.64 22.79 -50.34
CA GLY A 78 25.67 22.56 -51.37
C GLY A 78 26.86 21.71 -50.93
N ASP A 79 27.05 21.51 -49.63
CA ASP A 79 28.09 20.65 -49.05
C ASP A 79 27.63 19.18 -48.92
N SER A 80 26.40 18.86 -49.32
CA SER A 80 25.82 17.52 -49.14
C SER A 80 26.21 16.55 -50.27
N PRO A 81 26.46 15.27 -49.95
CA PRO A 81 26.48 14.69 -48.60
C PRO A 81 27.76 15.05 -47.82
N VAL A 82 27.60 15.39 -46.55
CA VAL A 82 28.70 15.55 -45.60
C VAL A 82 29.05 14.17 -45.03
N VAL A 83 30.20 13.62 -45.42
CA VAL A 83 30.63 12.29 -44.97
C VAL A 83 31.50 12.36 -43.71
N ILE A 84 31.16 11.55 -42.71
CA ILE A 84 31.92 11.31 -41.48
C ILE A 84 32.17 9.81 -41.36
N ASP A 85 33.33 9.37 -41.87
CA ASP A 85 33.76 7.97 -41.95
C ASP A 85 34.63 7.51 -40.77
N LYS A 86 34.99 8.43 -39.87
CA LYS A 86 35.81 8.17 -38.69
C LYS A 86 35.24 8.81 -37.44
N ASN A 87 35.60 8.26 -36.28
CA ASN A 87 35.23 8.84 -35.00
C ASN A 87 35.67 10.30 -34.92
N THR A 88 34.70 11.19 -34.67
CA THR A 88 34.88 12.64 -34.80
C THR A 88 34.60 13.34 -33.48
N TYR A 89 35.53 14.19 -33.05
CA TYR A 89 35.42 14.97 -31.82
C TYR A 89 35.31 16.46 -32.15
N ILE A 90 34.26 17.13 -31.68
CA ILE A 90 34.08 18.58 -31.80
C ILE A 90 34.48 19.20 -30.47
N LEU A 91 35.43 20.12 -30.50
CA LEU A 91 36.00 20.72 -29.28
C LEU A 91 34.97 21.54 -28.49
N PRO A 92 35.20 21.71 -27.18
CA PRO A 92 34.47 22.71 -26.38
C PRO A 92 34.53 24.11 -27.01
N GLY A 93 33.43 24.87 -26.91
CA GLY A 93 33.31 26.22 -27.47
C GLY A 93 33.07 26.27 -28.99
N VAL A 94 33.22 25.16 -29.71
CA VAL A 94 32.99 25.11 -31.16
C VAL A 94 31.52 24.84 -31.47
N THR A 95 30.95 25.61 -32.38
CA THR A 95 29.56 25.46 -32.84
C THR A 95 29.48 24.82 -34.22
N ILE A 96 28.67 23.77 -34.34
CA ILE A 96 28.27 23.20 -35.63
C ILE A 96 26.88 23.74 -36.00
N THR A 97 26.77 24.41 -37.14
CA THR A 97 25.49 24.85 -37.72
C THR A 97 25.20 24.05 -38.97
N ILE A 98 24.01 23.45 -39.06
CA ILE A 98 23.59 22.63 -40.21
C ILE A 98 22.32 23.24 -40.81
N ASP A 99 22.45 23.76 -42.03
CA ASP A 99 21.38 24.42 -42.76
C ASP A 99 20.34 23.40 -43.31
N PRO A 100 19.11 23.84 -43.66
CA PRO A 100 18.10 22.96 -44.22
C PRO A 100 18.55 22.21 -45.49
N GLY A 101 18.16 20.94 -45.58
CA GLY A 101 18.44 20.07 -46.74
C GLY A 101 19.82 19.42 -46.73
N VAL A 102 20.59 19.52 -45.63
CA VAL A 102 21.88 18.85 -45.52
C VAL A 102 21.70 17.36 -45.23
N GLU A 103 22.45 16.53 -45.95
CA GLU A 103 22.60 15.09 -45.67
C GLU A 103 23.97 14.81 -45.04
N VAL A 104 23.96 14.13 -43.89
CA VAL A 104 25.15 13.73 -43.13
C VAL A 104 25.24 12.20 -43.12
N LEU A 105 26.26 11.66 -43.77
CA LEU A 105 26.49 10.22 -43.88
C LEU A 105 27.53 9.78 -42.85
N LEU A 106 27.15 8.86 -41.96
CA LEU A 106 27.99 8.34 -40.89
C LEU A 106 28.44 6.90 -41.20
N GLY A 107 29.74 6.64 -41.07
CA GLY A 107 30.32 5.33 -41.31
C GLY A 107 29.91 4.27 -40.27
N ASN A 108 30.18 3.00 -40.60
CA ASN A 108 29.92 1.87 -39.70
C ASN A 108 30.60 2.07 -38.34
N ASN A 109 29.85 1.92 -37.24
CA ASN A 109 30.33 2.10 -35.87
C ASN A 109 30.96 3.49 -35.59
N VAL A 110 30.75 4.48 -36.45
CA VAL A 110 31.27 5.83 -36.22
C VAL A 110 30.54 6.48 -35.06
N LYS A 111 31.32 7.06 -34.15
CA LYS A 111 30.86 7.90 -33.04
C LYS A 111 31.26 9.35 -33.27
N VAL A 112 30.29 10.26 -33.16
CA VAL A 112 30.52 11.70 -33.15
C VAL A 112 30.32 12.22 -31.73
N THR A 113 31.31 12.89 -31.18
CA THR A 113 31.23 13.49 -29.83
C THR A 113 31.35 15.00 -29.93
N ILE A 114 30.29 15.70 -29.53
CA ILE A 114 30.17 17.15 -29.61
C ILE A 114 30.29 17.73 -28.20
N ARG A 115 31.34 18.52 -27.96
CA ARG A 115 31.55 19.16 -26.65
C ARG A 115 31.29 20.67 -26.66
N GLY A 116 31.04 21.23 -27.83
CA GLY A 116 30.50 22.58 -28.02
C GLY A 116 29.00 22.57 -28.38
N GLY A 117 28.56 23.51 -29.22
CA GLY A 117 27.15 23.67 -29.60
C GLY A 117 26.79 22.96 -30.92
N ILE A 118 25.53 22.58 -31.07
CA ILE A 118 24.99 22.08 -32.35
C ILE A 118 23.62 22.69 -32.63
N PHE A 119 23.49 23.27 -33.82
CA PHE A 119 22.24 23.83 -34.35
C PHE A 119 21.96 23.21 -35.71
N ALA A 120 21.19 22.12 -35.72
CA ALA A 120 20.70 21.50 -36.95
C ALA A 120 19.23 21.88 -37.14
N ARG A 121 18.98 22.74 -38.12
CA ARG A 121 17.65 23.30 -38.39
C ARG A 121 17.26 23.01 -39.82
N GLY A 122 16.47 21.96 -40.00
CA GLY A 122 15.77 21.66 -41.24
C GLY A 122 14.48 22.46 -41.39
N THR A 123 13.77 22.16 -42.47
CA THR A 123 12.37 22.52 -42.67
C THR A 123 11.58 21.28 -43.04
N ARG A 124 10.24 21.32 -43.00
CA ARG A 124 9.39 20.19 -43.41
C ARG A 124 9.74 19.69 -44.82
N ASP A 125 10.02 20.59 -45.76
CA ASP A 125 10.32 20.24 -47.15
C ASP A 125 11.79 19.90 -47.40
N LYS A 126 12.68 20.37 -46.52
CA LYS A 126 14.14 20.17 -46.60
C LYS A 126 14.68 19.82 -45.23
N PRO A 127 14.45 18.59 -44.74
CA PRO A 127 14.97 18.16 -43.45
C PRO A 127 16.49 18.07 -43.48
N VAL A 128 17.12 18.12 -42.31
CA VAL A 128 18.52 17.67 -42.15
C VAL A 128 18.49 16.17 -41.90
N VAL A 129 19.24 15.38 -42.67
CA VAL A 129 19.19 13.92 -42.61
C VAL A 129 20.51 13.37 -42.09
N PHE A 130 20.47 12.55 -41.05
CA PHE A 130 21.59 11.77 -40.54
C PHE A 130 21.32 10.29 -40.81
N THR A 131 22.16 9.65 -41.62
CA THR A 131 21.98 8.26 -42.06
C THR A 131 23.33 7.55 -42.26
N TRP A 132 23.30 6.26 -42.57
CA TRP A 132 24.51 5.46 -42.79
C TRP A 132 25.21 5.77 -44.14
N VAL A 133 26.52 5.54 -44.21
CA VAL A 133 27.25 5.52 -45.49
C VAL A 133 26.94 4.25 -46.29
N GLU A 134 26.87 3.10 -45.60
CA GLU A 134 26.69 1.79 -46.22
C GLU A 134 25.44 1.11 -45.65
N LYS A 135 24.55 0.66 -46.55
CA LYS A 135 23.30 0.01 -46.16
C LYS A 135 23.57 -1.23 -45.29
N GLY A 136 22.90 -1.30 -44.14
CA GLY A 136 23.06 -2.38 -43.16
C GLY A 136 24.24 -2.20 -42.20
N ARG A 137 25.00 -1.11 -42.31
CA ARG A 137 26.13 -0.79 -41.43
C ARG A 137 25.83 0.45 -40.60
N ASN A 138 25.25 0.22 -39.43
CA ASN A 138 24.78 1.32 -38.58
C ASN A 138 25.93 2.14 -38.00
N TRP A 139 25.70 3.45 -37.88
CA TRP A 139 26.58 4.32 -37.10
C TRP A 139 26.33 4.12 -35.59
N SER A 140 27.33 4.41 -34.75
CA SER A 140 27.28 4.07 -33.32
C SER A 140 26.48 5.07 -32.50
N ALA A 141 26.92 6.33 -32.47
CA ALA A 141 26.26 7.36 -31.64
C ALA A 141 26.63 8.78 -32.09
N ILE A 142 25.70 9.71 -31.85
CA ILE A 142 26.01 11.14 -31.75
C ILE A 142 25.83 11.52 -30.28
N GLU A 143 26.94 11.80 -29.60
CA GLU A 143 26.96 12.19 -28.20
C GLU A 143 27.24 13.69 -28.07
N VAL A 144 26.25 14.44 -27.60
CA VAL A 144 26.41 15.85 -27.27
C VAL A 144 26.65 15.97 -25.78
N VAL A 145 27.86 16.35 -25.39
CA VAL A 145 28.27 16.58 -23.99
C VAL A 145 28.71 18.02 -23.86
N SER A 146 27.75 18.94 -23.81
CA SER A 146 28.01 20.38 -23.74
C SER A 146 27.89 20.87 -22.29
N GLY A 147 29.00 21.40 -21.75
CA GLY A 147 29.01 22.10 -20.46
C GLY A 147 28.75 23.60 -20.68
N ILE A 148 27.64 24.16 -20.19
CA ILE A 148 27.46 24.81 -18.88
C ILE A 148 28.20 26.18 -18.72
N GLU A 149 27.41 27.27 -18.59
CA GLU A 149 27.64 28.60 -17.97
C GLU A 149 28.94 29.43 -18.22
N GLY A 150 29.79 29.07 -19.18
CA GLY A 150 31.04 29.83 -19.43
C GLY A 150 30.96 31.00 -20.42
N SER A 151 29.85 31.25 -21.11
CA SER A 151 29.81 32.18 -22.26
C SER A 151 29.12 33.54 -22.00
N GLY A 152 28.79 33.87 -20.75
CA GLY A 152 28.03 35.09 -20.45
C GLY A 152 26.61 35.11 -21.01
N LYS A 153 26.07 33.95 -21.41
CA LYS A 153 24.67 33.73 -21.78
C LYS A 153 24.01 32.87 -20.70
N SER A 154 22.78 33.24 -20.33
CA SER A 154 22.01 32.62 -19.25
C SER A 154 21.91 31.09 -19.40
N ALA A 155 21.79 30.39 -18.27
CA ALA A 155 21.56 28.95 -18.18
C ALA A 155 20.35 28.43 -19.00
N ASP A 156 19.51 29.35 -19.51
CA ASP A 156 18.28 29.10 -20.27
C ASP A 156 18.42 29.11 -21.80
N THR A 157 19.63 29.21 -22.38
CA THR A 157 19.77 29.19 -23.85
C THR A 157 20.13 27.79 -24.38
N ASP A 158 19.31 27.26 -25.30
CA ASP A 158 19.56 26.00 -26.02
C ASP A 158 20.95 26.00 -26.68
N THR A 159 21.87 25.16 -26.18
CA THR A 159 23.16 24.86 -26.85
C THR A 159 23.05 23.69 -27.83
N VAL A 160 21.92 22.98 -27.79
CA VAL A 160 21.62 21.80 -28.60
C VAL A 160 20.23 21.97 -29.22
N VAL A 161 20.18 22.22 -30.52
CA VAL A 161 18.93 22.36 -31.27
C VAL A 161 18.89 21.36 -32.43
N PHE A 162 17.87 20.51 -32.40
CA PHE A 162 17.48 19.67 -33.52
C PHE A 162 16.05 20.03 -33.90
N GLU A 163 15.88 20.58 -35.09
CA GLU A 163 14.58 21.01 -35.60
C GLU A 163 14.39 20.46 -37.02
N ASN A 164 13.28 19.77 -37.30
CA ASN A 164 13.02 19.14 -38.61
C ASN A 164 14.19 18.27 -39.11
N CYS A 165 14.75 17.46 -38.21
CA CYS A 165 15.84 16.52 -38.51
C CYS A 165 15.31 15.09 -38.66
N ILE A 166 15.98 14.28 -39.47
CA ILE A 166 15.73 12.83 -39.60
C ILE A 166 16.98 12.09 -39.11
N PHE A 167 16.80 11.19 -38.14
CA PHE A 167 17.83 10.30 -37.64
C PHE A 167 17.43 8.86 -37.91
N GLU A 168 18.22 8.18 -38.73
CA GLU A 168 17.92 6.80 -39.10
C GLU A 168 19.17 5.93 -39.20
N HIS A 169 18.93 4.62 -39.07
CA HIS A 169 19.94 3.61 -39.30
C HIS A 169 21.21 3.76 -38.45
N GLY A 170 21.05 4.25 -37.22
CA GLY A 170 22.12 4.37 -36.24
C GLY A 170 21.78 3.76 -34.89
N GLY A 171 22.69 3.97 -33.94
CA GLY A 171 22.45 3.70 -32.52
C GLY A 171 21.65 4.82 -31.86
N THR A 172 22.34 5.71 -31.14
CA THR A 172 21.68 6.69 -30.25
C THR A 172 22.12 8.12 -30.48
N ILE A 173 21.18 9.05 -30.31
CA ILE A 173 21.48 10.46 -30.04
C ILE A 173 21.45 10.64 -28.53
N LYS A 174 22.61 10.83 -27.91
CA LYS A 174 22.73 11.03 -26.46
C LYS A 174 23.09 12.48 -26.16
N ILE A 175 22.25 13.15 -25.38
CA ILE A 175 22.43 14.54 -25.00
C ILE A 175 22.67 14.61 -23.50
N VAL A 176 23.74 15.30 -23.13
CA VAL A 176 24.14 15.69 -21.79
C VAL A 176 24.45 17.18 -21.84
N SER A 177 23.51 18.01 -21.41
CA SER A 177 23.59 19.47 -21.52
C SER A 177 22.74 20.20 -20.47
N SER A 178 22.91 21.50 -20.30
CA SER A 178 22.01 22.29 -19.45
C SER A 178 20.59 22.30 -20.01
N HIS A 179 20.44 22.55 -21.31
CA HIS A 179 19.14 22.62 -21.99
C HIS A 179 19.27 22.18 -23.46
N ALA A 180 18.29 21.42 -23.95
CA ALA A 180 18.21 20.99 -25.35
C ALA A 180 16.78 21.08 -25.90
N SER A 181 16.66 21.43 -27.18
CA SER A 181 15.39 21.49 -27.91
C SER A 181 15.41 20.52 -29.10
N VAL A 182 14.58 19.48 -29.03
CA VAL A 182 14.32 18.53 -30.11
C VAL A 182 12.87 18.68 -30.57
N ARG A 183 12.66 19.20 -31.79
CA ARG A 183 11.33 19.56 -32.29
C ARG A 183 11.10 19.11 -33.73
N SER A 184 9.92 18.58 -34.00
CA SER A 184 9.51 18.18 -35.36
C SER A 184 10.50 17.23 -36.05
N CYS A 185 11.19 16.40 -35.26
CA CYS A 185 12.17 15.46 -35.77
C CYS A 185 11.55 14.08 -36.02
N VAL A 186 12.22 13.26 -36.83
CA VAL A 186 11.88 11.87 -37.07
C VAL A 186 13.05 10.99 -36.66
N PHE A 187 12.78 10.02 -35.80
CA PHE A 187 13.73 8.99 -35.39
C PHE A 187 13.19 7.63 -35.79
N ARG A 188 13.86 6.95 -36.73
CA ARG A 188 13.38 5.68 -37.25
C ARG A 188 14.45 4.65 -37.52
N ASP A 189 14.07 3.37 -37.40
CA ASP A 189 14.92 2.25 -37.80
C ASP A 189 16.33 2.29 -37.13
N ASN A 190 16.40 2.82 -35.90
CA ASN A 190 17.61 2.85 -35.08
C ASN A 190 17.72 1.57 -34.22
N ASN A 191 18.95 1.15 -33.91
CA ASN A 191 19.27 -0.12 -33.24
C ASN A 191 19.69 0.02 -31.76
N ASP A 192 19.43 1.18 -31.17
CA ASP A 192 19.50 1.48 -29.73
C ASP A 192 18.35 2.45 -29.38
N SER A 193 18.27 2.95 -28.14
CA SER A 193 17.32 4.02 -27.81
C SER A 193 17.61 5.23 -28.68
N ALA A 194 16.63 5.63 -29.48
CA ALA A 194 16.84 6.66 -30.50
C ALA A 194 17.31 8.01 -29.92
N LEU A 195 16.72 8.43 -28.80
CA LEU A 195 17.07 9.67 -28.12
C LEU A 195 17.23 9.47 -26.60
N LYS A 196 18.39 9.88 -26.07
CA LYS A 196 18.73 9.84 -24.63
C LYS A 196 18.95 11.26 -24.11
N PHE A 197 18.11 11.72 -23.18
CA PHE A 197 18.30 12.96 -22.40
C PHE A 197 18.84 12.59 -21.02
N TYR A 198 20.15 12.71 -20.84
CA TYR A 198 20.82 12.35 -19.59
C TYR A 198 21.33 13.62 -18.91
N TYR A 199 20.94 13.86 -17.66
CA TYR A 199 21.30 15.07 -16.91
C TYR A 199 20.97 16.35 -17.71
N THR A 200 19.86 16.33 -18.45
CA THR A 200 19.51 17.34 -19.46
C THR A 200 18.11 17.87 -19.25
N GLY A 201 17.97 19.19 -19.19
CA GLY A 201 16.68 19.87 -19.25
C GLY A 201 16.24 20.17 -20.68
N GLY A 202 14.98 20.57 -20.85
CA GLY A 202 14.47 21.13 -22.11
C GLY A 202 13.26 20.41 -22.69
N VAL A 203 13.17 20.34 -24.02
CA VAL A 203 11.92 19.95 -24.69
C VAL A 203 12.15 18.92 -25.79
N ILE A 204 11.30 17.89 -25.78
CA ILE A 204 11.11 16.93 -26.88
C ILE A 204 9.66 17.07 -27.35
N ALA A 205 9.45 17.70 -28.50
CA ALA A 205 8.09 18.01 -28.95
C ALA A 205 7.82 17.73 -30.43
N ASP A 206 6.57 17.40 -30.72
CA ASP A 206 6.00 17.30 -32.07
C ASP A 206 6.81 16.39 -33.00
N SER A 207 7.50 15.40 -32.43
CA SER A 207 8.44 14.51 -33.13
C SER A 207 7.86 13.10 -33.26
N THR A 208 8.37 12.34 -34.24
CA THR A 208 7.91 10.98 -34.52
C THR A 208 9.03 9.97 -34.25
N PHE A 209 8.74 8.92 -33.48
CA PHE A 209 9.67 7.86 -33.14
C PHE A 209 9.09 6.50 -33.50
N TYR A 210 9.68 5.78 -34.45
CA TYR A 210 9.15 4.48 -34.84
C TYR A 210 10.16 3.44 -35.33
N ARG A 211 9.85 2.17 -35.07
CA ARG A 211 10.72 1.02 -35.41
C ARG A 211 12.15 1.14 -34.87
N ASN A 212 12.32 1.83 -33.75
CA ASN A 212 13.57 1.82 -33.01
C ASN A 212 13.60 0.60 -32.08
N SER A 213 14.76 -0.02 -31.94
CA SER A 213 14.90 -1.28 -31.20
C SER A 213 16.22 -1.36 -30.45
N THR A 214 16.20 -1.71 -29.17
CA THR A 214 17.44 -1.95 -28.39
C THR A 214 17.97 -3.39 -28.50
N PHE A 215 17.33 -4.25 -29.30
CA PHE A 215 17.67 -5.67 -29.45
C PHE A 215 19.15 -5.92 -29.79
N HIS A 216 19.80 -5.01 -30.50
CA HIS A 216 21.20 -5.15 -30.90
C HIS A 216 22.22 -4.65 -29.85
N GLN A 217 21.79 -4.03 -28.74
CA GLN A 217 22.62 -3.56 -27.61
C GLN A 217 21.90 -3.73 -26.25
N SER A 218 21.58 -4.97 -25.89
CA SER A 218 20.75 -5.33 -24.71
C SER A 218 21.29 -4.85 -23.34
N GLU A 219 22.58 -4.50 -23.25
CA GLU A 219 23.19 -3.97 -22.02
C GLU A 219 22.68 -2.56 -21.63
N SER A 220 22.08 -1.81 -22.57
CA SER A 220 21.63 -0.43 -22.36
C SER A 220 20.10 -0.24 -22.32
N GLY A 221 19.32 -1.33 -22.46
CA GLY A 221 17.90 -1.41 -22.86
C GLY A 221 16.80 -0.75 -22.00
N ASN A 222 17.08 0.38 -21.34
CA ASN A 222 16.07 1.21 -20.67
C ASN A 222 15.37 2.12 -21.69
N GLY A 223 14.53 1.52 -22.54
CA GLY A 223 13.61 2.21 -23.45
C GLY A 223 14.08 2.36 -24.89
N ALA A 224 13.14 2.30 -25.85
CA ALA A 224 13.47 2.15 -27.27
C ALA A 224 13.36 3.43 -28.11
N ALA A 225 12.40 4.32 -27.82
CA ALA A 225 12.30 5.60 -28.53
C ALA A 225 12.94 6.75 -27.75
N ILE A 226 12.43 7.03 -26.55
CA ILE A 226 12.88 8.16 -25.72
C ILE A 226 13.29 7.63 -24.35
N ASN A 227 14.50 7.96 -23.91
CA ASN A 227 15.00 7.65 -22.58
C ASN A 227 15.49 8.93 -21.90
N ILE A 228 14.87 9.27 -20.77
CA ILE A 228 15.17 10.45 -19.98
C ILE A 228 15.62 10.00 -18.60
N TYR A 229 16.80 10.48 -18.18
CA TYR A 229 17.34 10.28 -16.84
C TYR A 229 17.92 11.61 -16.38
N THR A 230 17.20 12.35 -15.52
CA THR A 230 17.61 13.73 -15.21
C THR A 230 17.12 14.24 -13.86
N ASP A 231 17.88 15.19 -13.34
CA ASP A 231 17.60 16.06 -12.19
C ASP A 231 17.07 17.45 -12.59
N LYS A 232 16.67 17.63 -13.86
CA LYS A 232 16.23 18.90 -14.45
C LYS A 232 14.78 18.81 -14.95
N GLU A 233 14.25 19.93 -15.42
CA GLU A 233 12.91 19.97 -16.02
C GLU A 233 12.95 19.55 -17.49
N VAL A 234 12.13 18.57 -17.86
CA VAL A 234 11.95 18.11 -19.24
C VAL A 234 10.48 18.05 -19.61
N LEU A 235 10.12 18.62 -20.75
CA LEU A 235 8.79 18.52 -21.35
C LEU A 235 8.82 17.59 -22.56
N VAL A 236 8.03 16.51 -22.51
CA VAL A 236 7.79 15.60 -23.64
C VAL A 236 6.36 15.80 -24.12
N LYS A 237 6.16 16.45 -25.26
CA LYS A 237 4.83 16.89 -25.70
C LYS A 237 4.50 16.61 -27.16
N GLY A 238 3.29 16.10 -27.42
CA GLY A 238 2.74 16.06 -28.79
C GLY A 238 3.48 15.10 -29.74
N ASN A 239 4.24 14.15 -29.19
CA ASN A 239 5.00 13.21 -30.00
C ASN A 239 4.15 12.01 -30.42
N GLU A 240 4.48 11.43 -31.58
CA GLU A 240 3.92 10.14 -32.04
C GLU A 240 4.98 9.04 -31.92
N ILE A 241 4.72 8.04 -31.08
CA ILE A 241 5.71 7.03 -30.69
C ILE A 241 5.12 5.64 -30.91
N TYR A 242 5.60 4.91 -31.91
CA TYR A 242 4.99 3.62 -32.27
C TYR A 242 5.91 2.57 -32.83
N ASN A 243 5.53 1.30 -32.64
CA ASN A 243 6.28 0.13 -33.14
C ASN A 243 7.75 0.10 -32.67
N ASN A 244 8.05 0.64 -31.49
CA ASN A 244 9.38 0.56 -30.89
C ASN A 244 9.48 -0.66 -29.96
N VAL A 245 10.67 -1.24 -29.85
CA VAL A 245 10.91 -2.47 -29.09
C VAL A 245 12.06 -2.27 -28.12
N SER A 246 11.76 -2.31 -26.82
CA SER A 246 12.76 -2.33 -25.75
C SER A 246 13.04 -3.79 -25.39
N ASP A 247 14.26 -4.23 -25.63
CA ASP A 247 14.79 -5.56 -25.30
C ASP A 247 16.11 -5.38 -24.50
N GLY A 248 16.23 -6.07 -23.36
CA GLY A 248 17.35 -5.91 -22.42
C GLY A 248 17.17 -4.83 -21.34
N GLY A 249 18.21 -4.53 -20.54
CA GLY A 249 18.24 -3.38 -19.62
C GLY A 249 18.04 -3.62 -18.11
N ARG A 250 17.57 -2.57 -17.41
CA ARG A 250 17.03 -2.38 -16.04
C ARG A 250 15.53 -2.55 -15.83
N ASP A 251 14.83 -1.61 -16.46
CA ASP A 251 13.64 -0.96 -15.90
C ASP A 251 12.47 -0.88 -16.90
N GLY A 252 12.72 -0.99 -18.22
CA GLY A 252 11.69 -1.03 -19.28
C GLY A 252 11.39 0.33 -19.95
N GLY A 253 10.30 0.41 -20.71
CA GLY A 253 9.86 1.62 -21.45
C GLY A 253 9.81 1.47 -22.98
N GLY A 254 8.94 0.62 -23.51
CA GLY A 254 8.88 0.32 -24.95
C GLY A 254 8.76 1.56 -25.85
N GLY A 255 8.02 2.58 -25.42
CA GLY A 255 8.01 3.91 -26.05
C GLY A 255 8.89 4.92 -25.30
N ILE A 256 8.43 5.34 -24.13
CA ILE A 256 9.10 6.35 -23.30
C ILE A 256 9.57 5.72 -21.99
N CYS A 257 10.82 5.95 -21.62
CA CYS A 257 11.34 5.75 -20.28
C CYS A 257 11.71 7.12 -19.69
N ALA A 258 11.07 7.52 -18.59
CA ALA A 258 11.29 8.79 -17.92
C ALA A 258 11.61 8.60 -16.45
N PHE A 259 12.82 8.99 -16.06
CA PHE A 259 13.33 8.89 -14.69
C PHE A 259 13.75 10.27 -14.20
N ALA A 260 12.88 10.90 -13.39
CA ALA A 260 13.15 12.15 -12.72
C ALA A 260 13.69 11.85 -11.31
N TYR A 261 14.93 12.24 -11.00
CA TYR A 261 15.50 12.01 -9.66
C TYR A 261 15.91 13.33 -9.00
N ASP A 262 16.12 13.29 -7.68
CA ASP A 262 16.37 14.48 -6.86
C ASP A 262 15.32 15.58 -7.04
N ARG A 263 15.67 16.68 -7.73
CA ARG A 263 14.78 17.82 -8.03
C ARG A 263 14.27 17.82 -9.47
N GLY A 264 14.54 16.76 -10.23
CA GLY A 264 14.11 16.63 -11.62
C GLY A 264 12.59 16.58 -11.74
N LYS A 265 12.09 17.05 -12.88
CA LYS A 265 10.67 17.04 -13.19
C LYS A 265 10.46 16.74 -14.65
N VAL A 266 9.91 15.57 -14.96
CA VAL A 266 9.54 15.21 -16.32
C VAL A 266 8.03 15.31 -16.48
N SER A 267 7.60 16.06 -17.49
CA SER A 267 6.20 16.24 -17.86
C SER A 267 5.92 15.58 -19.21
N ILE A 268 5.12 14.52 -19.21
CA ILE A 268 4.77 13.75 -20.40
C ILE A 268 3.32 14.07 -20.76
N ILE A 269 3.13 14.88 -21.80
CA ILE A 269 1.85 15.55 -22.09
C ILE A 269 1.40 15.32 -23.53
N ASP A 270 0.14 14.94 -23.74
CA ASP A 270 -0.51 14.89 -25.06
C ASP A 270 0.23 14.06 -26.12
N ASN A 271 0.93 12.99 -25.72
CA ASN A 271 1.62 12.10 -26.66
C ASN A 271 0.70 10.96 -27.12
N LEU A 272 0.91 10.50 -28.36
CA LEU A 272 0.30 9.28 -28.90
C LEU A 272 1.34 8.15 -28.86
N VAL A 273 1.17 7.21 -27.93
CA VAL A 273 2.10 6.09 -27.70
C VAL A 273 1.41 4.77 -28.01
N ARG A 274 1.76 4.12 -29.13
CA ARG A 274 1.03 2.94 -29.60
C ARG A 274 1.85 1.80 -30.16
N ASN A 275 1.42 0.55 -29.96
CA ASN A 275 2.07 -0.64 -30.53
C ASN A 275 3.56 -0.78 -30.15
N ASN A 276 3.98 -0.26 -29.00
CA ASN A 276 5.34 -0.45 -28.50
C ASN A 276 5.39 -1.69 -27.61
N ARG A 277 6.58 -2.31 -27.54
CA ARG A 277 6.80 -3.54 -26.77
C ARG A 277 8.00 -3.39 -25.85
N SER A 278 7.87 -3.89 -24.62
CA SER A 278 8.99 -4.11 -23.71
C SER A 278 9.04 -5.57 -23.24
N ASP A 279 10.22 -6.16 -23.22
CA ASP A 279 10.51 -7.44 -22.58
C ASP A 279 10.42 -7.39 -21.03
N ARG A 280 10.13 -6.22 -20.46
CA ARG A 280 10.05 -5.98 -19.01
C ARG A 280 8.81 -5.21 -18.61
N LYS A 281 8.94 -3.90 -18.41
CA LYS A 281 7.93 -3.04 -17.78
C LYS A 281 7.59 -1.86 -18.70
N GLY A 282 6.39 -1.31 -18.56
CA GLY A 282 6.02 -0.06 -19.25
C GLY A 282 6.07 -0.21 -20.77
N GLY A 283 5.19 -1.05 -21.33
CA GLY A 283 5.18 -1.32 -22.77
C GLY A 283 5.04 -0.03 -23.59
N GLY A 284 4.19 0.89 -23.13
CA GLY A 284 4.11 2.25 -23.65
C GLY A 284 5.05 3.21 -22.93
N ILE A 285 4.75 3.50 -21.67
CA ILE A 285 5.46 4.50 -20.86
C ILE A 285 5.89 3.89 -19.53
N PHE A 286 7.17 4.03 -19.20
CA PHE A 286 7.72 3.89 -17.85
C PHE A 286 8.03 5.28 -17.30
N ALA A 287 7.53 5.61 -16.10
CA ALA A 287 7.73 6.91 -15.49
C ALA A 287 8.00 6.81 -13.98
N TYR A 288 8.99 7.57 -13.49
CA TYR A 288 9.34 7.71 -12.08
C TYR A 288 9.34 9.20 -11.69
N ALA A 289 8.68 9.56 -10.58
CA ALA A 289 8.56 10.92 -10.03
C ALA A 289 8.17 11.97 -11.09
N SER A 290 7.23 11.61 -11.96
CA SER A 290 6.88 12.38 -13.17
C SER A 290 5.39 12.70 -13.25
N THR A 291 5.02 13.61 -14.15
CA THR A 291 3.61 13.87 -14.49
C THR A 291 3.28 13.26 -15.85
N VAL A 292 2.17 12.51 -15.92
CA VAL A 292 1.72 11.82 -17.13
C VAL A 292 0.28 12.25 -17.40
N THR A 293 0.08 13.18 -18.34
CA THR A 293 -1.22 13.84 -18.55
C THR A 293 -1.67 13.89 -20.01
N GLY A 294 -2.94 13.61 -20.29
CA GLY A 294 -3.52 13.81 -21.63
C GLY A 294 -3.02 12.84 -22.71
N ASN A 295 -2.23 11.83 -22.35
CA ASN A 295 -1.64 10.92 -23.32
C ASN A 295 -2.64 9.86 -23.80
N ARG A 296 -2.47 9.42 -25.04
CA ARG A 296 -3.18 8.27 -25.63
C ARG A 296 -2.22 7.10 -25.73
N VAL A 297 -2.37 6.12 -24.85
CA VAL A 297 -1.47 4.96 -24.71
C VAL A 297 -2.21 3.69 -25.11
N LEU A 298 -1.96 3.22 -26.33
CA LEU A 298 -2.81 2.27 -27.04
C LEU A 298 -2.05 1.02 -27.52
N TYR A 299 -2.58 -0.17 -27.32
CA TYR A 299 -2.03 -1.40 -27.94
C TYR A 299 -0.57 -1.71 -27.61
N ASN A 300 -0.06 -1.26 -26.45
CA ASN A 300 1.30 -1.56 -26.02
C ASN A 300 1.37 -2.86 -25.21
N GLU A 301 2.53 -3.49 -25.20
CA GLU A 301 2.75 -4.78 -24.54
C GLU A 301 3.99 -4.75 -23.64
N ALA A 302 3.87 -5.29 -22.43
CA ALA A 302 5.00 -5.54 -21.53
C ALA A 302 5.01 -7.01 -21.10
N ALA A 303 6.18 -7.64 -21.08
CA ALA A 303 6.28 -9.05 -20.69
C ALA A 303 6.14 -9.28 -19.17
N LEU A 304 6.30 -8.25 -18.33
CA LEU A 304 6.16 -8.34 -16.86
C LEU A 304 5.02 -7.47 -16.33
N ARG A 305 5.12 -6.14 -16.44
CA ARG A 305 4.22 -5.22 -15.72
C ARG A 305 3.93 -3.94 -16.48
N GLY A 306 2.71 -3.40 -16.37
CA GLY A 306 2.38 -2.09 -16.92
C GLY A 306 2.40 -2.09 -18.44
N GLY A 307 1.43 -2.76 -19.07
CA GLY A 307 1.38 -2.89 -20.52
C GLY A 307 1.31 -1.52 -21.20
N GLY A 308 0.41 -0.67 -20.73
CA GLY A 308 0.34 0.73 -21.14
C GLY A 308 1.33 1.60 -20.35
N LEU A 309 1.09 1.71 -19.04
CA LEU A 309 1.83 2.55 -18.12
C LEU A 309 2.43 1.73 -16.98
N TYR A 310 3.70 1.99 -16.67
CA TYR A 310 4.32 1.66 -15.39
C TYR A 310 4.73 2.96 -14.71
N VAL A 311 4.17 3.25 -13.54
CA VAL A 311 4.41 4.52 -12.86
C VAL A 311 4.85 4.32 -11.41
N ILE A 312 5.80 5.12 -10.96
CA ILE A 312 6.29 5.16 -9.58
C ILE A 312 6.26 6.62 -9.12
N ASP A 313 5.55 6.92 -8.03
CA ASP A 313 5.46 8.28 -7.46
C ASP A 313 5.04 9.35 -8.49
N CYS A 314 4.13 8.98 -9.39
CA CYS A 314 3.67 9.87 -10.46
C CYS A 314 2.28 10.43 -10.21
N ALA A 315 2.00 11.59 -10.81
CA ALA A 315 0.63 12.07 -11.03
C ALA A 315 0.16 11.66 -12.42
N VAL A 316 -0.86 10.79 -12.51
CA VAL A 316 -1.41 10.27 -13.75
C VAL A 316 -2.83 10.79 -13.96
N ALA A 317 -3.00 11.71 -14.92
CA ALA A 317 -4.26 12.42 -15.10
C ALA A 317 -4.76 12.48 -16.54
N ASN A 318 -6.07 12.34 -16.75
CA ASN A 318 -6.70 12.63 -18.05
C ASN A 318 -6.13 11.84 -19.24
N ASN A 319 -5.56 10.65 -19.01
CA ASN A 319 -5.02 9.80 -20.06
C ASN A 319 -6.08 8.83 -20.60
N VAL A 320 -5.91 8.42 -21.86
CA VAL A 320 -6.61 7.28 -22.45
C VAL A 320 -5.64 6.11 -22.53
N VAL A 321 -5.82 5.12 -21.68
CA VAL A 321 -4.99 3.91 -21.59
C VAL A 321 -5.82 2.72 -22.05
N ALA A 322 -5.64 2.29 -23.29
CA ALA A 322 -6.53 1.29 -23.88
C ALA A 322 -5.85 0.17 -24.67
N PHE A 323 -6.44 -1.02 -24.59
CA PHE A 323 -6.04 -2.22 -25.34
C PHE A 323 -4.58 -2.66 -25.13
N ASN A 324 -3.98 -2.30 -23.99
CA ASN A 324 -2.63 -2.71 -23.63
C ASN A 324 -2.64 -4.05 -22.89
N SER A 325 -1.48 -4.71 -22.83
CA SER A 325 -1.35 -6.05 -22.27
C SER A 325 -0.07 -6.25 -21.45
N ALA A 326 -0.19 -6.85 -20.27
CA ALA A 326 0.92 -7.32 -19.43
C ALA A 326 0.42 -8.38 -18.43
N PRO A 327 1.28 -9.22 -17.82
CA PRO A 327 0.86 -10.11 -16.74
C PRO A 327 0.22 -9.39 -15.54
N ASP A 328 0.80 -8.27 -15.09
CA ASP A 328 0.23 -7.41 -14.03
C ASP A 328 0.05 -5.97 -14.53
N GLY A 329 -1.11 -5.36 -14.28
CA GLY A 329 -1.36 -3.98 -14.66
C GLY A 329 -1.40 -3.80 -16.18
N GLY A 330 -2.35 -4.46 -16.85
CA GLY A 330 -2.42 -4.48 -18.32
C GLY A 330 -2.50 -3.07 -18.90
N GLY A 331 -3.39 -2.25 -18.33
CA GLY A 331 -3.44 -0.81 -18.57
C GLY A 331 -2.35 -0.09 -17.79
N VAL A 332 -2.49 -0.07 -16.46
CA VAL A 332 -1.61 0.68 -15.55
C VAL A 332 -1.10 -0.23 -14.44
N TYR A 333 0.20 -0.18 -14.20
CA TYR A 333 0.83 -0.63 -12.97
C TYR A 333 1.34 0.60 -12.20
N SER A 334 0.87 0.81 -10.97
CA SER A 334 1.18 1.99 -10.16
C SER A 334 1.84 1.60 -8.84
N GLU A 335 2.99 2.20 -8.53
CA GLU A 335 3.64 2.17 -7.21
C GLU A 335 3.60 3.57 -6.61
N ALA A 336 2.74 3.79 -5.61
CA ALA A 336 2.51 5.10 -5.00
C ALA A 336 2.11 6.24 -5.97
N GLY A 337 1.70 5.93 -7.21
CA GLY A 337 1.18 6.93 -8.15
C GLY A 337 -0.30 7.24 -7.93
N SER A 338 -0.67 8.52 -8.01
CA SER A 338 -2.07 8.96 -7.97
C SER A 338 -2.72 8.89 -9.35
N LEU A 339 -3.97 8.43 -9.42
CA LEU A 339 -4.71 8.30 -10.67
C LEU A 339 -6.00 9.11 -10.63
N ALA A 340 -6.10 10.14 -11.46
CA ALA A 340 -7.26 11.03 -11.51
C ALA A 340 -7.80 11.21 -12.93
N GLY A 341 -9.10 10.99 -13.15
CA GLY A 341 -9.71 11.40 -14.43
C GLY A 341 -9.24 10.60 -15.65
N ASN A 342 -8.82 9.34 -15.53
CA ASN A 342 -8.33 8.56 -16.67
C ASN A 342 -9.42 7.66 -17.27
N LEU A 343 -9.34 7.42 -18.59
CA LEU A 343 -10.06 6.32 -19.25
C LEU A 343 -9.15 5.12 -19.38
N VAL A 344 -9.47 4.04 -18.68
CA VAL A 344 -8.72 2.78 -18.73
C VAL A 344 -9.61 1.68 -19.31
N ARG A 345 -9.38 1.29 -20.56
CA ARG A 345 -10.34 0.47 -21.31
C ARG A 345 -9.75 -0.70 -22.10
N GLY A 346 -10.40 -1.86 -22.05
CA GLY A 346 -10.10 -2.97 -22.97
C GLY A 346 -8.70 -3.58 -22.79
N ASN A 347 -8.02 -3.29 -21.68
CA ASN A 347 -6.69 -3.79 -21.38
C ASN A 347 -6.76 -5.24 -20.84
N ARG A 348 -5.64 -5.96 -20.88
CA ARG A 348 -5.57 -7.38 -20.51
C ARG A 348 -4.43 -7.67 -19.54
N ALA A 349 -4.72 -8.38 -18.45
CA ALA A 349 -3.71 -8.87 -17.51
C ALA A 349 -4.20 -10.01 -16.63
N CYS A 350 -3.30 -10.80 -16.03
CA CYS A 350 -3.66 -11.79 -15.02
C CYS A 350 -4.14 -11.09 -13.73
N ASN A 351 -3.43 -10.04 -13.31
CA ASN A 351 -3.77 -9.26 -12.11
C ASN A 351 -3.96 -7.78 -12.49
N GLY A 352 -5.13 -7.22 -12.21
CA GLY A 352 -5.40 -5.81 -12.49
C GLY A 352 -5.35 -5.50 -13.99
N SER A 353 -6.29 -6.05 -14.77
CA SER A 353 -6.32 -5.83 -16.23
C SER A 353 -6.39 -4.35 -16.60
N GLY A 354 -7.15 -3.56 -15.84
CA GLY A 354 -7.12 -2.10 -15.93
C GLY A 354 -6.01 -1.50 -15.07
N LEU A 355 -6.01 -1.81 -13.77
CA LEU A 355 -5.08 -1.24 -12.79
C LEU A 355 -4.56 -2.29 -11.82
N TYR A 356 -3.25 -2.36 -11.66
CA TYR A 356 -2.59 -2.93 -10.49
C TYR A 356 -1.99 -1.80 -9.66
N CYS A 357 -2.46 -1.62 -8.42
CA CYS A 357 -2.04 -0.55 -7.52
C CYS A 357 -1.29 -1.12 -6.32
N PHE A 358 -0.06 -0.65 -6.13
CA PHE A 358 0.78 -0.91 -4.96
C PHE A 358 0.98 0.40 -4.19
N GLY A 359 0.62 0.42 -2.91
CA GLY A 359 0.66 1.61 -2.05
C GLY A 359 -0.70 2.30 -1.87
N ASP A 360 -0.68 3.51 -1.30
CA ASP A 360 -1.86 4.13 -0.66
C ASP A 360 -2.39 5.38 -1.39
N SER A 361 -1.86 5.67 -2.59
CA SER A 361 -2.24 6.86 -3.36
C SER A 361 -3.67 6.76 -3.92
N ASP A 362 -4.40 7.87 -3.85
CA ASP A 362 -5.83 7.93 -4.22
C ASP A 362 -6.09 7.61 -5.70
N ILE A 363 -7.21 6.92 -5.94
CA ILE A 363 -7.72 6.55 -7.26
C ILE A 363 -9.10 7.19 -7.41
N THR A 364 -9.18 8.27 -8.18
CA THR A 364 -10.39 9.12 -8.24
C THR A 364 -10.84 9.48 -9.65
N CYS A 365 -12.15 9.61 -9.85
CA CYS A 365 -12.72 10.16 -11.08
C CYS A 365 -12.31 9.39 -12.36
N ASN A 366 -11.91 8.12 -12.28
CA ASN A 366 -11.49 7.33 -13.44
C ASN A 366 -12.67 6.52 -14.00
N SER A 367 -12.60 6.16 -15.28
CA SER A 367 -13.51 5.21 -15.92
C SER A 367 -12.76 3.96 -16.37
N PHE A 368 -13.05 2.83 -15.70
CA PHE A 368 -12.55 1.51 -16.00
C PHE A 368 -13.60 0.70 -16.76
N LEU A 369 -13.39 0.48 -18.06
CA LEU A 369 -14.39 -0.12 -18.94
C LEU A 369 -13.83 -1.34 -19.67
N ASP A 370 -14.58 -2.43 -19.75
CA ASP A 370 -14.30 -3.56 -20.63
C ASP A 370 -12.88 -4.17 -20.50
N ASN A 371 -12.18 -3.95 -19.37
CA ASN A 371 -10.87 -4.56 -19.15
C ASN A 371 -11.06 -6.06 -18.88
N VAL A 372 -10.21 -6.89 -19.49
CA VAL A 372 -10.40 -8.34 -19.53
C VAL A 372 -9.27 -9.02 -18.74
N PRO A 373 -9.57 -9.59 -17.57
CA PRO A 373 -8.59 -10.40 -16.89
C PRO A 373 -8.23 -11.66 -17.71
N MET A 374 -6.94 -11.96 -17.83
CA MET A 374 -6.45 -13.19 -18.42
C MET A 374 -6.55 -14.31 -17.36
N ALA A 375 -7.12 -15.44 -17.74
CA ALA A 375 -7.42 -16.50 -16.78
C ALA A 375 -6.16 -17.09 -16.13
N LYS A 376 -6.14 -17.14 -14.79
CA LYS A 376 -5.48 -18.19 -14.00
C LYS A 376 -6.45 -18.66 -12.92
N GLY A 377 -6.96 -19.89 -13.06
CA GLY A 377 -7.83 -20.55 -12.08
C GLY A 377 -9.31 -20.12 -12.09
N GLU A 378 -10.10 -20.74 -11.19
CA GLU A 378 -11.57 -20.71 -11.17
C GLU A 378 -12.20 -19.33 -10.94
N LYS A 379 -11.47 -18.34 -10.40
CA LYS A 379 -12.00 -17.01 -10.03
C LYS A 379 -11.72 -15.88 -11.05
N GLY A 380 -10.98 -16.15 -12.12
CA GLY A 380 -10.99 -15.28 -13.32
C GLY A 380 -10.38 -13.87 -13.22
N GLY A 381 -9.43 -13.59 -12.32
CA GLY A 381 -8.69 -12.31 -12.24
C GLY A 381 -9.54 -11.07 -11.91
N SER A 382 -8.96 -9.86 -11.96
CA SER A 382 -9.67 -8.61 -11.62
C SER A 382 -9.36 -7.42 -12.56
N THR A 383 -10.30 -6.48 -12.66
CA THR A 383 -10.10 -5.19 -13.36
C THR A 383 -9.16 -4.28 -12.58
N ILE A 384 -9.40 -4.14 -11.27
CA ILE A 384 -8.55 -3.43 -10.34
C ILE A 384 -8.01 -4.44 -9.31
N ALA A 385 -6.70 -4.45 -9.09
CA ALA A 385 -6.05 -5.19 -8.01
C ALA A 385 -5.30 -4.20 -7.11
N VAL A 386 -5.46 -4.33 -5.79
CA VAL A 386 -4.91 -3.38 -4.82
C VAL A 386 -4.10 -4.11 -3.75
N LEU A 387 -2.84 -3.69 -3.62
CA LEU A 387 -1.87 -4.10 -2.61
C LEU A 387 -1.40 -2.87 -1.82
N GLY A 388 -2.28 -2.34 -0.98
CA GLY A 388 -2.15 -1.10 -0.22
C GLY A 388 -3.53 -0.69 0.32
N ASN A 389 -3.70 0.49 0.88
CA ASN A 389 -4.98 0.99 1.37
C ASN A 389 -5.36 2.37 0.78
N PRO A 390 -5.40 2.50 -0.57
CA PRO A 390 -5.78 3.75 -1.22
C PRO A 390 -7.27 4.06 -1.03
N ARG A 391 -7.64 5.34 -1.14
CA ARG A 391 -9.04 5.70 -1.31
C ARG A 391 -9.43 5.52 -2.78
N ILE A 392 -10.49 4.76 -3.03
CA ILE A 392 -11.06 4.56 -4.37
C ILE A 392 -12.42 5.26 -4.38
N TRP A 393 -12.57 6.37 -5.10
CA TRP A 393 -13.77 7.19 -4.99
C TRP A 393 -14.13 7.90 -6.31
N HIS A 394 -15.42 8.06 -6.61
CA HIS A 394 -15.93 8.71 -7.83
C HIS A 394 -15.48 8.04 -9.13
N ASN A 395 -15.21 6.73 -9.13
CA ASN A 395 -14.85 6.00 -10.35
C ASN A 395 -16.08 5.31 -10.97
N ASN A 396 -16.06 5.16 -12.30
CA ASN A 396 -16.94 4.25 -13.03
C ASN A 396 -16.20 2.92 -13.24
N ILE A 397 -16.60 1.86 -12.53
CA ILE A 397 -15.94 0.56 -12.55
C ILE A 397 -16.87 -0.48 -13.18
N ILE A 398 -16.71 -0.70 -14.50
CA ILE A 398 -17.59 -1.57 -15.29
C ILE A 398 -16.83 -2.83 -15.69
N ALA A 399 -16.86 -3.83 -14.80
CA ALA A 399 -16.22 -5.13 -15.03
C ALA A 399 -17.20 -6.16 -15.59
N ARG A 400 -16.83 -6.76 -16.73
CA ARG A 400 -17.66 -7.77 -17.42
C ARG A 400 -17.23 -9.22 -17.16
N ALA A 401 -16.04 -9.40 -16.60
CA ALA A 401 -15.46 -10.69 -16.26
C ALA A 401 -14.59 -10.55 -15.02
N GLY A 402 -14.49 -11.63 -14.24
CA GLY A 402 -13.74 -11.63 -12.97
C GLY A 402 -14.32 -10.66 -11.95
N TYR A 403 -13.46 -10.19 -11.05
CA TYR A 403 -13.80 -9.15 -10.07
C TYR A 403 -13.61 -7.75 -10.67
N ALA A 404 -14.47 -6.81 -10.31
CA ALA A 404 -14.25 -5.38 -10.52
C ALA A 404 -13.06 -4.88 -9.70
N LEU A 405 -13.00 -5.28 -8.44
CA LEU A 405 -11.95 -4.92 -7.49
C LEU A 405 -11.54 -6.14 -6.68
N SER A 406 -10.24 -6.40 -6.58
CA SER A 406 -9.66 -7.40 -5.69
C SER A 406 -8.72 -6.73 -4.71
N PHE A 407 -9.03 -6.87 -3.42
CA PHE A 407 -8.21 -6.35 -2.33
C PHE A 407 -7.28 -7.46 -1.81
N GLN A 408 -5.97 -7.22 -1.90
CA GLN A 408 -4.95 -8.25 -1.72
C GLN A 408 -3.92 -7.89 -0.64
N SER A 409 -4.17 -6.84 0.16
CA SER A 409 -3.23 -6.38 1.19
C SER A 409 -3.02 -7.41 2.31
N HIS A 410 -2.03 -7.15 3.17
CA HIS A 410 -1.67 -8.04 4.29
C HIS A 410 -2.75 -8.15 5.37
N GLU A 411 -2.61 -9.15 6.25
CA GLU A 411 -3.59 -9.53 7.29
C GLU A 411 -3.93 -8.47 8.35
N LEU A 412 -3.10 -7.45 8.49
CA LEU A 412 -3.34 -6.32 9.39
C LEU A 412 -3.90 -5.10 8.67
N ALA A 413 -4.14 -5.19 7.35
CA ALA A 413 -4.69 -4.09 6.59
C ALA A 413 -6.10 -3.75 7.07
N PRO A 414 -6.38 -2.47 7.34
CA PRO A 414 -7.74 -2.03 7.65
C PRO A 414 -8.68 -2.24 6.45
N ASP A 415 -9.98 -2.11 6.68
CA ASP A 415 -10.96 -2.12 5.61
C ASP A 415 -10.69 -1.02 4.57
N LEU A 416 -10.70 -1.40 3.30
CA LEU A 416 -10.45 -0.52 2.16
C LEU A 416 -11.61 0.46 1.95
N GLN A 417 -11.30 1.73 1.73
CA GLN A 417 -12.33 2.75 1.45
C GLN A 417 -12.62 2.84 -0.05
N ALA A 418 -13.80 2.37 -0.46
CA ALA A 418 -14.22 2.31 -1.86
C ALA A 418 -15.64 2.85 -2.10
N SER A 419 -16.09 3.79 -1.26
CA SER A 419 -17.42 4.39 -1.36
C SER A 419 -17.50 5.40 -2.50
N GLY A 420 -18.72 5.74 -2.92
CA GLY A 420 -19.00 6.72 -3.96
C GLY A 420 -18.51 6.32 -5.36
N ASN A 421 -18.36 5.03 -5.64
CA ASN A 421 -18.08 4.54 -6.99
C ASN A 421 -19.36 4.02 -7.66
N TYR A 422 -19.40 4.05 -8.98
CA TYR A 422 -20.42 3.38 -9.79
C TYR A 422 -19.91 2.00 -10.22
N TRP A 423 -20.65 0.94 -9.87
CA TRP A 423 -20.26 -0.45 -10.11
C TRP A 423 -20.96 -1.09 -11.32
N GLY A 424 -21.68 -0.30 -12.11
CA GLY A 424 -22.48 -0.77 -13.24
C GLY A 424 -23.85 -1.35 -12.88
N THR A 425 -24.25 -1.32 -11.60
CA THR A 425 -25.53 -1.83 -11.12
C THR A 425 -25.89 -1.20 -9.77
N ALA A 426 -27.18 -1.21 -9.42
CA ALA A 426 -27.67 -0.83 -8.11
C ALA A 426 -28.01 -2.05 -7.21
N ASP A 427 -27.89 -3.27 -7.73
CA ASP A 427 -28.11 -4.49 -6.95
C ASP A 427 -26.90 -4.74 -6.03
N LYS A 428 -27.10 -4.51 -4.72
CA LYS A 428 -26.09 -4.68 -3.67
C LYS A 428 -25.42 -6.05 -3.68
N ARG A 429 -26.14 -7.11 -4.04
CA ARG A 429 -25.60 -8.48 -4.07
C ARG A 429 -24.68 -8.68 -5.25
N VAL A 430 -25.04 -8.08 -6.40
CA VAL A 430 -24.16 -8.08 -7.58
C VAL A 430 -22.91 -7.27 -7.28
N ILE A 431 -23.01 -6.09 -6.63
CA ILE A 431 -21.84 -5.29 -6.22
C ILE A 431 -20.93 -6.11 -5.30
N SER A 432 -21.50 -6.77 -4.29
CA SER A 432 -20.73 -7.63 -3.38
C SER A 432 -20.03 -8.78 -4.11
N ASP A 433 -20.66 -9.39 -5.12
CA ASP A 433 -20.07 -10.49 -5.92
C ASP A 433 -19.04 -10.02 -6.96
N LEU A 434 -19.03 -8.72 -7.28
CA LEU A 434 -18.01 -8.07 -8.12
C LEU A 434 -16.74 -7.73 -7.34
N ILE A 435 -16.74 -7.83 -6.02
CA ILE A 435 -15.62 -7.43 -5.17
C ILE A 435 -15.03 -8.67 -4.51
N SER A 436 -13.71 -8.82 -4.58
CA SER A 436 -12.99 -9.82 -3.81
C SER A 436 -12.35 -9.16 -2.61
N ASP A 437 -12.76 -9.59 -1.42
CA ASP A 437 -12.34 -9.02 -0.14
C ASP A 437 -12.39 -10.06 1.00
N TRP A 438 -12.70 -9.60 2.21
CA TRP A 438 -12.94 -10.42 3.40
C TRP A 438 -13.92 -11.58 3.19
N PHE A 439 -14.89 -11.49 2.27
CA PHE A 439 -15.79 -12.62 2.00
C PHE A 439 -15.05 -13.84 1.48
N GLU A 440 -14.03 -13.65 0.64
CA GLU A 440 -13.21 -14.71 0.07
C GLU A 440 -11.99 -15.05 0.91
N ASN A 441 -11.42 -14.07 1.61
CA ASN A 441 -10.19 -14.24 2.37
C ASN A 441 -10.24 -13.44 3.68
N THR A 442 -10.39 -14.13 4.81
CA THR A 442 -10.44 -13.48 6.13
C THR A 442 -9.13 -12.82 6.55
N SER A 443 -8.03 -13.08 5.83
CA SER A 443 -6.74 -12.39 6.00
C SER A 443 -6.65 -11.08 5.23
N VAL A 444 -7.75 -10.54 4.70
CA VAL A 444 -7.80 -9.17 4.19
C VAL A 444 -9.00 -8.42 4.80
N GLY A 445 -8.94 -7.09 4.81
CA GLY A 445 -10.06 -6.25 5.25
C GLY A 445 -11.26 -6.31 4.31
N LEU A 446 -12.41 -5.83 4.77
CA LEU A 446 -13.60 -5.68 3.94
C LEU A 446 -13.47 -4.45 3.05
N VAL A 447 -14.00 -4.48 1.83
CA VAL A 447 -14.10 -3.30 0.99
C VAL A 447 -15.38 -2.53 1.34
N ASN A 448 -15.21 -1.30 1.80
CA ASN A 448 -16.31 -0.40 2.14
C ASN A 448 -16.80 0.34 0.90
N TRP A 449 -17.67 -0.29 0.12
CA TRP A 449 -18.24 0.26 -1.12
C TRP A 449 -19.54 1.05 -0.92
N GLN A 450 -20.07 1.15 0.30
CA GLN A 450 -21.28 1.91 0.62
C GLN A 450 -20.96 3.27 1.27
N PRO A 451 -21.68 4.36 0.92
CA PRO A 451 -22.67 4.44 -0.16
C PRO A 451 -22.02 4.27 -1.55
N PHE A 452 -22.79 3.85 -2.55
CA PHE A 452 -22.34 3.73 -3.95
C PHE A 452 -23.18 4.65 -4.85
N LEU A 453 -22.71 4.93 -6.06
CA LEU A 453 -23.46 5.71 -7.05
C LEU A 453 -24.43 4.80 -7.81
N GLU A 454 -25.66 5.24 -8.04
CA GLU A 454 -26.66 4.51 -8.85
C GLU A 454 -26.51 4.75 -10.35
N HIS A 455 -25.80 5.81 -10.72
CA HIS A 455 -25.47 6.19 -12.09
C HIS A 455 -23.97 6.44 -12.22
N VAL A 456 -23.50 6.58 -13.46
CA VAL A 456 -22.11 6.96 -13.70
C VAL A 456 -21.73 8.25 -12.95
N ALA A 457 -20.53 8.24 -12.37
CA ALA A 457 -19.91 9.42 -11.80
C ALA A 457 -19.76 10.49 -12.89
N SER A 458 -20.41 11.64 -12.71
CA SER A 458 -20.43 12.74 -13.68
C SER A 458 -19.11 13.51 -13.74
N ASP A 459 -18.33 13.46 -12.66
CA ASP A 459 -17.01 14.05 -12.52
C ASP A 459 -15.88 13.11 -12.95
N ALA A 460 -16.20 11.83 -13.22
CA ALA A 460 -15.24 10.90 -13.79
C ALA A 460 -15.02 11.13 -15.29
N TYR A 461 -13.92 10.59 -15.83
CA TYR A 461 -13.67 10.65 -17.28
C TYR A 461 -14.88 10.09 -18.04
N PRO A 462 -15.46 10.82 -19.00
CA PRO A 462 -16.71 10.42 -19.63
C PRO A 462 -16.55 9.12 -20.42
N PRO A 463 -17.38 8.09 -20.16
CA PRO A 463 -17.38 6.89 -20.98
C PRO A 463 -17.63 7.20 -22.46
N PRO A 464 -16.95 6.53 -23.41
CA PRO A 464 -17.19 6.72 -24.84
C PRO A 464 -18.66 6.47 -25.23
N SER A 465 -19.14 7.20 -26.25
CA SER A 465 -20.48 6.99 -26.79
C SER A 465 -20.70 5.54 -27.23
N GLY A 466 -21.86 4.97 -26.86
CA GLY A 466 -22.21 3.58 -27.15
C GLY A 466 -21.58 2.53 -26.21
N SER A 467 -20.79 2.95 -25.21
CA SER A 467 -20.36 2.05 -24.14
C SER A 467 -21.55 1.46 -23.41
N VAL A 468 -21.53 0.14 -23.19
CA VAL A 468 -22.48 -0.52 -22.31
C VAL A 468 -22.00 -0.27 -20.87
N LEU A 469 -22.85 0.34 -20.05
CA LEU A 469 -22.49 0.78 -18.69
C LEU A 469 -23.18 -0.04 -17.59
N SER A 470 -24.03 -0.99 -17.99
CA SER A 470 -24.68 -1.92 -17.07
C SER A 470 -23.88 -3.22 -16.94
N VAL A 471 -23.86 -3.74 -15.71
CA VAL A 471 -23.36 -5.06 -15.35
C VAL A 471 -24.53 -5.90 -14.82
N SER A 472 -24.71 -7.08 -15.39
CA SER A 472 -25.68 -8.07 -14.92
C SER A 472 -24.96 -9.38 -14.65
N ARG A 473 -25.04 -9.88 -13.42
CA ARG A 473 -24.41 -11.14 -13.00
C ARG A 473 -25.39 -11.96 -12.19
N ALA A 474 -25.49 -13.25 -12.51
CA ALA A 474 -26.32 -14.16 -11.75
C ALA A 474 -25.65 -14.46 -10.41
N VAL A 475 -26.16 -13.85 -9.34
CA VAL A 475 -25.70 -14.15 -7.97
C VAL A 475 -26.43 -15.40 -7.48
N SER A 476 -25.67 -16.46 -7.19
CA SER A 476 -26.25 -17.70 -6.67
C SER A 476 -26.85 -17.44 -5.28
N ARG A 477 -28.17 -17.62 -5.19
CA ARG A 477 -28.90 -17.46 -3.93
C ARG A 477 -28.67 -18.69 -3.06
N PRO A 478 -28.46 -18.53 -1.74
CA PRO A 478 -28.39 -19.67 -0.84
C PRO A 478 -29.65 -20.53 -0.96
N GLY A 479 -29.48 -21.86 -0.84
CA GLY A 479 -30.63 -22.75 -0.79
C GLY A 479 -31.49 -22.52 0.47
N PRO A 480 -32.68 -23.14 0.55
CA PRO A 480 -33.49 -23.10 1.77
C PRO A 480 -32.68 -23.57 2.98
N GLY A 481 -32.48 -22.70 3.97
CA GLY A 481 -31.69 -23.03 5.16
C GLY A 481 -30.20 -22.77 5.03
N GLU A 482 -29.73 -22.15 3.96
CA GLU A 482 -28.34 -21.71 3.84
C GLU A 482 -28.24 -20.20 4.00
N LEU A 483 -27.15 -19.73 4.61
CA LEU A 483 -26.80 -18.32 4.75
C LEU A 483 -25.34 -18.13 4.34
N ARG A 484 -25.06 -17.09 3.55
CA ARG A 484 -23.72 -16.64 3.19
C ARG A 484 -23.78 -15.24 2.60
N GLY A 485 -22.64 -14.55 2.56
CA GLY A 485 -22.52 -13.27 1.88
C GLY A 485 -23.24 -12.14 2.63
N LEU A 486 -23.91 -11.28 1.88
CA LEU A 486 -24.53 -10.06 2.38
C LEU A 486 -25.99 -10.28 2.81
N VAL A 487 -26.34 -9.84 4.03
CA VAL A 487 -27.72 -9.60 4.46
C VAL A 487 -28.01 -8.10 4.31
N ASP A 488 -28.62 -7.75 3.18
CA ASP A 488 -28.81 -6.39 2.67
C ASP A 488 -30.20 -5.78 2.98
N SER A 489 -31.09 -6.55 3.57
CA SER A 489 -32.43 -6.15 3.99
C SER A 489 -32.84 -6.88 5.27
N ASP A 490 -33.76 -6.29 6.05
CA ASP A 490 -34.28 -6.92 7.27
C ASP A 490 -34.72 -8.36 7.02
N LEU A 491 -34.14 -9.30 7.77
CA LEU A 491 -34.32 -10.73 7.58
C LEU A 491 -34.76 -11.38 8.89
N VAL A 492 -35.82 -12.17 8.84
CA VAL A 492 -36.29 -12.98 9.98
C VAL A 492 -36.11 -14.46 9.63
N ILE A 493 -35.31 -15.18 10.43
CA ILE A 493 -35.12 -16.63 10.29
C ILE A 493 -35.73 -17.40 11.47
N GLY A 494 -36.13 -18.64 11.21
CA GLY A 494 -36.79 -19.49 12.22
C GLY A 494 -38.27 -19.17 12.48
N SER A 495 -38.96 -18.50 11.57
CA SER A 495 -40.40 -18.22 11.65
C SER A 495 -41.29 -19.39 11.20
N GLY A 496 -40.79 -20.25 10.28
CA GLY A 496 -41.53 -21.38 9.68
C GLY A 496 -41.31 -22.72 10.38
N GLN A 497 -41.27 -23.84 9.66
CA GLN A 497 -40.86 -25.15 10.18
C GLN A 497 -39.32 -25.30 10.25
N LEU A 498 -38.61 -24.54 9.43
CA LEU A 498 -37.15 -24.59 9.37
C LEU A 498 -36.52 -24.00 10.63
N ARG A 499 -35.75 -24.81 11.34
CA ARG A 499 -35.03 -24.43 12.57
C ARG A 499 -33.52 -24.62 12.48
N HIS A 500 -33.03 -25.22 11.40
CA HIS A 500 -31.60 -25.47 11.20
C HIS A 500 -31.15 -24.72 9.96
N TYR A 501 -30.16 -23.85 10.15
CA TYR A 501 -29.53 -23.09 9.08
C TYR A 501 -28.04 -23.44 9.04
N THR A 502 -27.47 -23.51 7.84
CA THR A 502 -26.03 -23.68 7.62
C THR A 502 -25.46 -22.36 7.13
N VAL A 503 -24.46 -21.84 7.84
CA VAL A 503 -23.68 -20.68 7.38
C VAL A 503 -22.49 -21.22 6.60
N THR A 504 -22.59 -21.21 5.27
CA THR A 504 -21.66 -21.93 4.38
C THR A 504 -20.36 -21.15 4.09
N GLY A 505 -20.30 -19.88 4.51
CA GLY A 505 -19.16 -18.99 4.36
C GLY A 505 -19.39 -17.73 5.20
N ASN A 506 -18.52 -16.72 5.02
CA ASN A 506 -18.63 -15.47 5.76
C ASN A 506 -19.98 -14.77 5.52
N LEU A 507 -20.54 -14.20 6.60
CA LEU A 507 -21.85 -13.53 6.59
C LEU A 507 -21.71 -12.12 7.14
N LEU A 508 -22.18 -11.12 6.40
CA LEU A 508 -22.21 -9.72 6.83
C LEU A 508 -23.66 -9.26 6.98
N ILE A 509 -24.02 -8.79 8.19
CA ILE A 509 -25.25 -8.04 8.41
C ILE A 509 -24.95 -6.56 8.13
N ASP A 510 -25.47 -6.07 7.01
CA ASP A 510 -25.16 -4.74 6.49
C ASP A 510 -25.64 -3.62 7.42
N SER A 511 -25.04 -2.44 7.31
CA SER A 511 -25.46 -1.25 8.06
C SER A 511 -26.93 -0.90 7.77
N GLY A 512 -27.69 -0.55 8.81
CA GLY A 512 -29.13 -0.28 8.73
C GLY A 512 -30.03 -1.53 8.78
N THR A 513 -29.49 -2.70 8.45
CA THR A 513 -30.23 -3.98 8.38
C THR A 513 -30.32 -4.69 9.73
N THR A 514 -31.40 -5.44 9.96
CA THR A 514 -31.60 -6.30 11.13
C THR A 514 -31.73 -7.77 10.73
N LEU A 515 -30.87 -8.62 11.27
CA LEU A 515 -31.11 -10.07 11.29
C LEU A 515 -31.83 -10.46 12.60
N SER A 516 -33.05 -10.96 12.50
CA SER A 516 -33.83 -11.45 13.64
C SER A 516 -33.92 -12.98 13.63
N ILE A 517 -33.51 -13.61 14.73
CA ILE A 517 -33.45 -15.06 14.86
C ILE A 517 -34.44 -15.51 15.94
N ARG A 518 -35.41 -16.33 15.53
CA ARG A 518 -36.51 -16.81 16.40
C ARG A 518 -36.06 -17.95 17.33
N PRO A 519 -36.78 -18.19 18.45
CA PRO A 519 -36.47 -19.27 19.38
C PRO A 519 -36.36 -20.65 18.74
N GLY A 520 -35.42 -21.46 19.24
CA GLY A 520 -35.16 -22.82 18.77
C GLY A 520 -34.37 -22.91 17.47
N THR A 521 -33.90 -21.79 16.92
CA THR A 521 -33.13 -21.77 15.67
C THR A 521 -31.65 -22.05 15.93
N THR A 522 -31.06 -22.96 15.14
CA THR A 522 -29.63 -23.29 15.16
C THR A 522 -28.98 -22.83 13.86
N LEU A 523 -27.88 -22.10 13.98
CA LEU A 523 -26.96 -21.74 12.91
C LEU A 523 -25.71 -22.60 13.08
N ALA A 524 -25.52 -23.55 12.16
CA ALA A 524 -24.33 -24.36 12.05
C ALA A 524 -23.32 -23.66 11.13
N LEU A 525 -22.21 -23.18 11.67
CA LEU A 525 -21.22 -22.43 10.92
C LEU A 525 -20.13 -23.35 10.37
N ALA A 526 -19.76 -23.13 9.11
CA ALA A 526 -18.62 -23.80 8.48
C ALA A 526 -17.30 -23.42 9.17
N LYS A 527 -16.26 -24.23 8.94
CA LYS A 527 -14.91 -23.96 9.43
C LYS A 527 -14.49 -22.55 9.01
N ASP A 528 -13.92 -21.79 9.93
CA ASP A 528 -13.44 -20.41 9.77
C ASP A 528 -14.51 -19.36 9.39
N ALA A 529 -15.76 -19.77 9.15
CA ALA A 529 -16.85 -18.85 8.80
C ALA A 529 -17.10 -17.87 9.95
N THR A 530 -17.14 -16.58 9.62
CA THR A 530 -17.34 -15.49 10.57
C THR A 530 -18.65 -14.77 10.26
N VAL A 531 -19.36 -14.36 11.32
CA VAL A 531 -20.56 -13.51 11.21
C VAL A 531 -20.19 -12.11 11.66
N ARG A 532 -20.17 -11.16 10.74
CA ARG A 532 -19.84 -9.76 10.96
C ARG A 532 -21.12 -8.93 11.01
N VAL A 533 -21.26 -8.06 12.01
CA VAL A 533 -22.49 -7.33 12.32
C VAL A 533 -22.22 -5.83 12.35
N ARG A 534 -22.54 -5.15 11.23
CA ARG A 534 -22.55 -3.67 11.13
C ARG A 534 -23.94 -3.07 11.32
N GLY A 535 -24.97 -3.86 11.00
CA GLY A 535 -26.36 -3.56 11.33
C GLY A 535 -26.72 -4.01 12.74
N ARG A 536 -27.82 -4.78 12.86
CA ARG A 536 -28.36 -5.25 14.13
C ARG A 536 -28.57 -6.76 14.11
N LEU A 537 -28.19 -7.44 15.19
CA LEU A 537 -28.54 -8.83 15.44
C LEU A 537 -29.54 -8.93 16.59
N LYS A 538 -30.72 -9.49 16.33
CA LYS A 538 -31.74 -9.78 17.34
C LYS A 538 -31.93 -11.29 17.47
N ALA A 539 -31.14 -11.92 18.32
CA ALA A 539 -31.24 -13.33 18.63
C ALA A 539 -31.98 -13.53 19.96
N VAL A 540 -33.26 -13.90 19.90
CA VAL A 540 -34.10 -14.02 21.10
C VAL A 540 -34.65 -15.44 21.18
N GLY A 541 -33.97 -16.27 21.98
CA GLY A 541 -34.38 -17.62 22.32
C GLY A 541 -35.30 -17.69 23.54
N LYS A 542 -35.53 -18.92 24.00
CA LYS A 542 -36.19 -19.24 25.28
C LYS A 542 -35.35 -20.27 26.03
N LYS A 543 -35.54 -20.38 27.35
CA LYS A 543 -34.85 -21.37 28.22
C LYS A 543 -34.83 -22.79 27.63
N ASN A 544 -35.96 -23.25 27.09
CA ASN A 544 -36.11 -24.61 26.55
C ASN A 544 -35.98 -24.67 25.01
N SER A 545 -35.77 -23.53 24.35
CA SER A 545 -35.59 -23.43 22.90
C SER A 545 -34.63 -22.27 22.59
N PRO A 546 -33.34 -22.44 22.95
CA PRO A 546 -32.37 -21.38 22.74
C PRO A 546 -32.10 -21.15 21.26
N VAL A 547 -31.61 -19.96 20.93
CA VAL A 547 -30.95 -19.74 19.63
C VAL A 547 -29.52 -20.24 19.74
N ARG A 548 -29.02 -21.00 18.78
CA ARG A 548 -27.67 -21.62 18.86
C ARG A 548 -26.79 -21.20 17.68
N PHE A 549 -25.58 -20.74 17.98
CA PHE A 549 -24.47 -20.56 17.05
C PHE A 549 -23.41 -21.60 17.39
N THR A 550 -23.13 -22.52 16.46
CA THR A 550 -22.29 -23.69 16.75
C THR A 550 -21.51 -24.15 15.52
N GLY A 551 -20.29 -24.65 15.73
CA GLY A 551 -19.50 -25.36 14.73
C GLY A 551 -19.85 -26.85 14.66
N LYS A 552 -19.44 -27.52 13.58
CA LYS A 552 -19.45 -29.00 13.51
C LYS A 552 -18.27 -29.56 14.32
N ASP A 553 -18.39 -30.79 14.81
CA ASP A 553 -17.28 -31.43 15.54
C ASP A 553 -16.00 -31.47 14.70
N GLY A 554 -14.88 -31.07 15.31
CA GLY A 554 -13.58 -30.94 14.63
C GLY A 554 -13.41 -29.69 13.74
N ASN A 555 -14.45 -28.86 13.60
CA ASN A 555 -14.42 -27.65 12.77
C ASN A 555 -14.78 -26.41 13.58
N THR A 556 -13.75 -25.69 14.01
CA THR A 556 -13.88 -24.39 14.67
C THR A 556 -14.32 -23.34 13.65
N TRP A 557 -15.42 -22.64 13.92
CA TRP A 557 -15.82 -21.46 13.15
C TRP A 557 -15.15 -20.20 13.71
N GLY A 558 -15.21 -19.10 12.96
CA GLY A 558 -14.61 -17.84 13.36
C GLY A 558 -15.36 -17.14 14.50
N ASN A 559 -15.53 -15.83 14.38
CA ASN A 559 -16.15 -15.00 15.42
C ASN A 559 -17.60 -14.63 15.10
N LEU A 560 -18.39 -14.38 16.14
CA LEU A 560 -19.53 -13.47 16.02
C LEU A 560 -19.02 -12.05 16.33
N PHE A 561 -18.77 -11.27 15.29
CA PHE A 561 -18.07 -10.00 15.37
C PHE A 561 -19.01 -8.82 15.16
N PHE A 562 -19.22 -8.03 16.22
CA PHE A 562 -19.96 -6.77 16.19
C PHE A 562 -19.00 -5.61 16.00
N GLU A 563 -19.25 -4.80 14.98
CA GLU A 563 -18.36 -3.71 14.62
C GLU A 563 -19.06 -2.52 13.97
N ASN A 564 -18.74 -1.31 14.44
CA ASN A 564 -18.95 -0.04 13.75
C ASN A 564 -18.17 1.03 14.52
N ARG A 565 -17.42 1.89 13.83
CA ARG A 565 -16.70 3.04 14.45
C ARG A 565 -17.59 4.27 14.67
N SER A 566 -18.89 4.20 14.38
CA SER A 566 -19.83 5.30 14.56
C SER A 566 -21.06 4.86 15.35
N THR A 567 -20.98 5.00 16.68
CA THR A 567 -21.93 5.74 17.52
C THR A 567 -21.43 5.70 18.95
N GLY A 568 -21.28 6.87 19.59
CA GLY A 568 -21.01 7.00 21.02
C GLY A 568 -22.07 6.35 21.91
N PRO A 569 -21.91 6.41 23.24
CA PRO A 569 -22.66 5.59 24.18
C PRO A 569 -24.15 5.98 24.18
N SER A 570 -25.02 5.00 23.94
CA SER A 570 -26.35 5.02 24.53
C SER A 570 -26.21 4.62 26.00
N ALA A 571 -26.77 5.43 26.90
CA ALA A 571 -26.78 5.19 28.35
C ALA A 571 -27.22 3.75 28.68
N GLY A 572 -26.38 3.03 29.43
CA GLY A 572 -26.76 1.73 29.97
C GLY A 572 -27.99 1.88 30.87
N SER A 573 -28.95 0.97 30.74
CA SER A 573 -29.96 0.80 31.77
C SER A 573 -29.25 0.42 33.07
N GLY A 574 -29.49 1.18 34.14
CA GLY A 574 -28.89 0.93 35.45
C GLY A 574 -29.12 -0.50 35.99
N PRO A 575 -28.53 -0.83 37.15
CA PRO A 575 -28.67 -2.15 37.74
C PRO A 575 -30.15 -2.54 37.93
N GLY A 576 -30.52 -3.77 37.55
CA GLY A 576 -31.78 -4.40 37.97
C GLY A 576 -33.00 -4.43 37.03
N LYS A 577 -32.96 -3.97 35.78
CA LYS A 577 -34.06 -4.25 34.81
C LYS A 577 -33.54 -4.72 33.46
N GLU A 578 -34.03 -5.87 32.99
CA GLU A 578 -33.94 -6.25 31.57
C GLU A 578 -34.74 -5.22 30.76
N PRO A 579 -34.12 -4.45 29.85
CA PRO A 579 -34.87 -3.46 29.09
C PRO A 579 -35.82 -4.19 28.13
N ALA A 580 -36.90 -3.52 27.71
CA ALA A 580 -37.68 -3.96 26.56
C ALA A 580 -36.72 -4.21 25.36
N VAL A 581 -37.07 -5.15 24.48
CA VAL A 581 -36.32 -5.35 23.21
C VAL A 581 -36.47 -4.06 22.41
N ASP A 582 -35.55 -3.12 22.60
CA ASP A 582 -35.56 -1.85 21.90
C ASP A 582 -35.37 -2.09 20.40
N LYS A 583 -35.95 -1.23 19.58
CA LYS A 583 -35.74 -1.18 18.14
C LYS A 583 -34.31 -0.77 17.78
N SER A 584 -33.58 -0.10 18.67
CA SER A 584 -32.29 0.56 18.37
C SER A 584 -31.03 -0.33 18.42
N ARG A 585 -31.00 -1.46 19.15
CA ARG A 585 -29.75 -2.19 19.47
C ARG A 585 -29.75 -3.69 19.15
N SER A 586 -28.55 -4.26 19.03
CA SER A 586 -28.34 -5.72 19.00
C SER A 586 -28.60 -6.33 20.38
N ILE A 587 -29.16 -7.54 20.39
CA ILE A 587 -29.49 -8.25 21.62
C ILE A 587 -29.42 -9.76 21.43
N MET A 588 -28.90 -10.43 22.46
CA MET A 588 -28.83 -11.88 22.57
C MET A 588 -29.51 -12.32 23.87
N ARG A 589 -30.60 -13.06 23.77
CA ARG A 589 -31.30 -13.63 24.93
C ARG A 589 -31.47 -15.13 24.78
N TYR A 590 -31.15 -15.90 25.81
CA TYR A 590 -31.22 -17.37 25.74
C TYR A 590 -30.52 -17.92 24.48
N CYS A 591 -29.32 -17.39 24.21
CA CYS A 591 -28.49 -17.86 23.11
C CYS A 591 -27.42 -18.84 23.62
N VAL A 592 -26.97 -19.74 22.75
CA VAL A 592 -25.78 -20.56 22.96
C VAL A 592 -24.76 -20.22 21.88
N VAL A 593 -23.55 -19.84 22.27
CA VAL A 593 -22.39 -19.63 21.38
C VAL A 593 -21.32 -20.62 21.76
N GLU A 594 -20.99 -21.56 20.87
CA GLU A 594 -20.04 -22.62 21.17
C GLU A 594 -19.22 -23.08 19.97
N LYS A 595 -18.08 -23.73 20.24
CA LYS A 595 -17.19 -24.36 19.24
C LYS A 595 -16.69 -23.38 18.15
N GLY A 596 -16.54 -22.10 18.47
CA GLY A 596 -15.96 -21.09 17.60
C GLY A 596 -14.84 -20.31 18.29
N HIS A 597 -14.58 -19.09 17.83
CA HIS A 597 -13.62 -18.18 18.47
C HIS A 597 -14.26 -17.24 19.51
N GLY A 598 -15.60 -17.26 19.64
CA GLY A 598 -16.34 -16.50 20.64
C GLY A 598 -17.10 -15.30 20.06
N VAL A 599 -17.45 -14.36 20.93
CA VAL A 599 -18.13 -13.11 20.55
C VAL A 599 -17.16 -11.95 20.71
N VAL A 600 -16.99 -11.17 19.65
CA VAL A 600 -16.14 -9.99 19.64
C VAL A 600 -17.01 -8.75 19.44
N MET A 601 -16.81 -7.74 20.27
CA MET A 601 -17.51 -6.46 20.23
C MET A 601 -16.48 -5.34 20.23
N ASP A 602 -16.37 -4.61 19.12
CA ASP A 602 -15.43 -3.48 18.97
C ASP A 602 -16.19 -2.25 18.46
N GLY A 603 -16.38 -1.26 19.34
CA GLY A 603 -17.16 -0.04 19.09
C GLY A 603 -18.69 -0.24 19.02
N GLN A 604 -19.14 -1.44 18.65
CA GLN A 604 -20.54 -1.91 18.73
C GLN A 604 -20.61 -3.25 19.45
N GLY A 605 -21.79 -3.58 19.98
CA GLY A 605 -21.98 -4.80 20.75
C GLY A 605 -23.45 -5.18 20.89
N ALA A 606 -23.67 -6.30 21.58
CA ALA A 606 -24.98 -6.77 21.94
C ALA A 606 -25.07 -6.96 23.45
N ASP A 607 -26.22 -6.64 24.04
CA ASP A 607 -26.48 -7.07 25.41
C ASP A 607 -26.80 -8.56 25.44
N LEU A 608 -26.21 -9.26 26.41
CA LEU A 608 -26.38 -10.69 26.62
C LEU A 608 -27.16 -10.92 27.91
N PHE A 609 -28.29 -11.63 27.78
CA PHE A 609 -29.09 -12.05 28.93
C PHE A 609 -29.38 -13.55 28.87
N ASN A 610 -29.10 -14.27 29.95
CA ASN A 610 -29.41 -15.69 30.06
C ASN A 610 -28.77 -16.55 28.95
N CYS A 611 -27.61 -16.13 28.42
CA CYS A 611 -26.88 -16.81 27.37
C CYS A 611 -25.85 -17.82 27.91
N ILE A 612 -25.44 -18.76 27.07
CA ILE A 612 -24.35 -19.70 27.33
C ILE A 612 -23.26 -19.45 26.29
N VAL A 613 -22.03 -19.20 26.72
CA VAL A 613 -20.85 -19.00 25.88
C VAL A 613 -19.79 -20.00 26.31
N ARG A 614 -19.55 -21.03 25.49
CA ARG A 614 -18.75 -22.17 25.96
C ARG A 614 -17.88 -22.83 24.92
N ASN A 615 -16.81 -23.47 25.37
CA ASN A 615 -15.97 -24.34 24.54
C ASN A 615 -15.52 -23.65 23.25
N ASN A 616 -15.18 -22.36 23.34
CA ASN A 616 -14.59 -21.60 22.25
C ASN A 616 -13.07 -21.68 22.35
N SER A 617 -12.38 -21.76 21.22
CA SER A 617 -10.91 -21.74 21.14
C SER A 617 -10.33 -20.32 21.07
N GLY A 618 -11.13 -19.34 21.47
CA GLY A 618 -10.72 -17.96 21.74
C GLY A 618 -11.40 -17.47 23.01
N THR A 619 -11.19 -16.20 23.35
CA THR A 619 -11.91 -15.52 24.44
C THR A 619 -13.42 -15.66 24.25
N GLY A 620 -14.14 -16.09 25.28
CA GLY A 620 -15.59 -16.24 25.20
C GLY A 620 -16.31 -14.96 24.77
N LEU A 621 -16.03 -13.85 25.46
CA LEU A 621 -16.55 -12.52 25.18
C LEU A 621 -15.43 -11.47 25.18
N ARG A 622 -15.11 -10.90 24.02
CA ARG A 622 -14.16 -9.80 23.89
C ARG A 622 -14.90 -8.49 23.68
N ILE A 623 -14.76 -7.56 24.62
CA ILE A 623 -15.50 -6.30 24.68
C ILE A 623 -14.51 -5.13 24.64
N LYS A 624 -14.57 -4.33 23.59
CA LYS A 624 -13.65 -3.21 23.38
C LYS A 624 -14.44 -1.96 22.95
N GLU A 625 -14.12 -0.84 23.59
CA GLU A 625 -14.66 0.48 23.25
C GLU A 625 -16.19 0.57 23.15
N VAL A 626 -16.92 -0.30 23.87
CA VAL A 626 -18.39 -0.38 23.81
C VAL A 626 -19.00 -0.49 25.21
N SER A 627 -20.26 -0.02 25.36
CA SER A 627 -21.06 -0.22 26.56
C SER A 627 -22.08 -1.33 26.35
N VAL A 628 -21.99 -2.40 27.15
CA VAL A 628 -22.89 -3.56 27.10
C VAL A 628 -23.16 -4.14 28.50
N SER A 629 -24.26 -4.87 28.61
CA SER A 629 -24.63 -5.67 29.77
C SER A 629 -24.50 -7.16 29.46
N VAL A 630 -23.76 -7.87 30.31
CA VAL A 630 -23.65 -9.33 30.33
C VAL A 630 -24.26 -9.81 31.65
N LYS A 631 -25.49 -10.33 31.58
CA LYS A 631 -26.24 -10.70 32.79
C LYS A 631 -26.80 -12.11 32.76
N ASN A 632 -26.71 -12.78 33.91
CA ASN A 632 -27.25 -14.13 34.11
C ASN A 632 -26.74 -15.15 33.07
N CYS A 633 -25.54 -14.94 32.55
CA CYS A 633 -24.92 -15.80 31.54
C CYS A 633 -24.05 -16.89 32.18
N LYS A 634 -23.84 -17.97 31.42
CA LYS A 634 -22.85 -19.01 31.73
C LYS A 634 -21.72 -18.96 30.73
N ILE A 635 -20.50 -18.67 31.18
CA ILE A 635 -19.32 -18.47 30.33
C ILE A 635 -18.26 -19.47 30.78
N TYR A 636 -18.06 -20.56 30.04
CA TYR A 636 -17.20 -21.64 30.53
C TYR A 636 -16.46 -22.47 29.49
N GLY A 637 -15.32 -23.04 29.88
CA GLY A 637 -14.54 -23.92 28.99
C GLY A 637 -13.94 -23.21 27.79
N ASN A 638 -13.85 -21.87 27.81
CA ASN A 638 -13.23 -21.10 26.73
C ASN A 638 -11.72 -21.00 26.95
N VAL A 639 -10.95 -21.11 25.86
CA VAL A 639 -9.49 -21.12 25.89
C VAL A 639 -8.96 -20.04 24.97
N SER A 640 -8.33 -19.01 25.54
CA SER A 640 -7.70 -17.91 24.81
C SER A 640 -6.19 -18.03 24.86
N ASN A 641 -5.51 -17.74 23.74
CA ASN A 641 -4.06 -17.53 23.71
C ASN A 641 -3.67 -16.08 24.06
N SER A 642 -4.66 -15.22 24.33
CA SER A 642 -4.51 -13.85 24.84
C SER A 642 -5.15 -13.77 26.24
N ASP A 643 -5.53 -12.58 26.69
CA ASP A 643 -6.09 -12.36 28.02
C ASP A 643 -7.61 -12.56 28.04
N GLY A 644 -8.16 -12.81 29.22
CA GLY A 644 -9.60 -12.92 29.44
C GLY A 644 -10.16 -14.19 28.80
N GLY A 645 -9.99 -15.35 29.44
CA GLY A 645 -10.42 -16.62 28.87
C GLY A 645 -11.94 -16.66 28.69
N GLY A 646 -12.66 -16.28 29.75
CA GLY A 646 -14.10 -16.09 29.71
C GLY A 646 -14.48 -14.73 29.11
N VAL A 647 -14.01 -13.64 29.73
CA VAL A 647 -14.34 -12.27 29.33
C VAL A 647 -13.09 -11.41 29.29
N TYR A 648 -12.89 -10.69 28.18
CA TYR A 648 -11.87 -9.66 28.03
C TYR A 648 -12.55 -8.31 27.84
N VAL A 649 -12.14 -7.31 28.61
CA VAL A 649 -12.60 -5.92 28.47
C VAL A 649 -11.43 -4.96 28.40
N TYR A 650 -11.39 -4.12 27.37
CA TYR A 650 -10.35 -3.10 27.17
C TYR A 650 -10.93 -1.76 26.72
N GLY A 651 -10.48 -0.66 27.34
CA GLY A 651 -10.75 0.71 26.87
C GLY A 651 -12.23 1.08 26.77
N SER A 652 -13.10 0.28 27.38
CA SER A 652 -14.55 0.42 27.26
C SER A 652 -15.07 1.51 28.19
N ARG A 653 -16.28 2.01 27.89
CA ARG A 653 -17.05 2.88 28.79
C ARG A 653 -17.64 2.01 29.92
N LEU A 654 -18.91 2.14 30.26
CA LEU A 654 -19.53 1.28 31.30
C LEU A 654 -19.89 -0.10 30.74
N VAL A 655 -19.27 -1.16 31.28
CA VAL A 655 -19.62 -2.57 31.04
C VAL A 655 -20.14 -3.21 32.33
N TYR A 656 -21.32 -3.84 32.28
CA TYR A 656 -21.91 -4.52 33.44
C TYR A 656 -21.75 -6.04 33.30
N ILE A 657 -21.05 -6.66 34.23
CA ILE A 657 -20.93 -8.12 34.34
C ILE A 657 -21.64 -8.52 35.62
N GLU A 658 -22.89 -8.98 35.52
CA GLU A 658 -23.77 -9.18 36.68
C GLU A 658 -24.42 -10.58 36.71
N GLY A 659 -24.35 -11.27 37.85
CA GLY A 659 -25.11 -12.52 38.05
C GLY A 659 -24.66 -13.69 37.16
N ASN A 660 -23.43 -13.66 36.65
CA ASN A 660 -22.91 -14.66 35.72
C ASN A 660 -22.20 -15.82 36.44
N GLU A 661 -22.14 -16.96 35.77
CA GLU A 661 -21.33 -18.13 36.12
C GLU A 661 -20.15 -18.21 35.13
N ILE A 662 -18.95 -17.80 35.55
CA ILE A 662 -17.73 -17.72 34.73
C ILE A 662 -16.74 -18.77 35.24
N ARG A 663 -16.61 -19.89 34.52
CA ARG A 663 -15.85 -21.02 35.06
C ARG A 663 -15.04 -21.82 34.06
N GLU A 664 -13.99 -22.47 34.53
CA GLU A 664 -13.18 -23.40 33.70
C GLU A 664 -12.63 -22.75 32.42
N ASN A 665 -12.40 -21.43 32.44
CA ASN A 665 -11.80 -20.72 31.32
C ASN A 665 -10.28 -20.60 31.49
N ARG A 666 -9.56 -20.48 30.38
CA ARG A 666 -8.10 -20.41 30.34
C ARG A 666 -7.61 -19.24 29.48
N ALA A 667 -6.62 -18.49 29.97
CA ALA A 667 -5.99 -17.38 29.25
C ALA A 667 -4.53 -17.15 29.67
N ALA A 668 -3.86 -16.21 28.99
CA ALA A 668 -2.57 -15.65 29.39
C ALA A 668 -2.71 -14.90 30.72
N ASP A 669 -3.47 -13.79 30.76
CA ASP A 669 -3.90 -13.12 32.00
C ASP A 669 -5.42 -13.14 32.17
N GLY A 670 -5.92 -13.07 33.41
CA GLY A 670 -7.36 -12.96 33.68
C GLY A 670 -8.14 -14.19 33.23
N GLY A 671 -7.81 -15.37 33.77
CA GLY A 671 -8.34 -16.66 33.33
C GLY A 671 -9.86 -16.65 33.16
N GLY A 672 -10.59 -16.11 34.14
CA GLY A 672 -12.03 -15.87 34.05
C GLY A 672 -12.33 -14.53 33.36
N ILE A 673 -11.86 -13.43 33.95
CA ILE A 673 -12.10 -12.06 33.47
C ILE A 673 -10.78 -11.29 33.42
N PHE A 674 -10.52 -10.62 32.30
CA PHE A 674 -9.53 -9.55 32.18
C PHE A 674 -10.25 -8.23 31.96
N ALA A 675 -10.04 -7.23 32.82
CA ALA A 675 -10.76 -5.95 32.78
C ALA A 675 -9.78 -4.77 32.90
N TYR A 676 -9.55 -4.04 31.80
CA TYR A 676 -8.61 -2.91 31.77
C TYR A 676 -9.26 -1.58 31.38
N GLY A 677 -9.17 -0.58 32.26
CA GLY A 677 -9.52 0.81 31.96
C GLY A 677 -8.34 1.64 31.49
N TYR A 678 -8.51 2.32 30.34
CA TYR A 678 -7.53 3.24 29.76
C TYR A 678 -7.90 4.70 30.05
N GLN A 679 -6.90 5.57 30.25
CA GLN A 679 -7.03 7.04 30.38
C GLN A 679 -8.21 7.55 31.25
N SER A 680 -8.24 7.14 32.52
CA SER A 680 -9.20 7.59 33.55
C SER A 680 -10.66 7.14 33.40
N ASN A 681 -11.00 6.30 32.43
CA ASN A 681 -12.35 5.71 32.35
C ASN A 681 -12.48 4.49 33.27
N ALA A 682 -13.56 4.44 34.07
CA ALA A 682 -13.95 3.25 34.81
C ALA A 682 -14.45 2.18 33.83
N ALA A 683 -13.80 1.02 33.78
CA ALA A 683 -13.99 0.08 32.69
C ALA A 683 -15.13 -0.92 32.92
N VAL A 684 -15.23 -1.49 34.12
CA VAL A 684 -16.13 -2.63 34.35
C VAL A 684 -16.71 -2.63 35.75
N ASP A 685 -18.00 -2.90 35.83
CA ASP A 685 -18.76 -3.15 37.04
C ASP A 685 -19.10 -4.64 37.16
N ILE A 686 -18.34 -5.36 38.00
CA ILE A 686 -18.40 -6.81 38.18
C ILE A 686 -19.17 -7.11 39.47
N ARG A 687 -20.41 -7.59 39.39
CA ARG A 687 -21.27 -7.83 40.57
C ARG A 687 -21.94 -9.17 40.62
N ASN A 688 -22.03 -9.74 41.83
CA ASN A 688 -22.84 -10.93 42.11
C ASN A 688 -22.55 -12.12 41.17
N ASN A 689 -21.32 -12.23 40.66
CA ASN A 689 -20.91 -13.33 39.80
C ASN A 689 -20.32 -14.48 40.63
N LEU A 690 -20.44 -15.69 40.08
CA LEU A 690 -19.66 -16.86 40.48
C LEU A 690 -18.51 -17.03 39.48
N ILE A 691 -17.28 -16.89 39.95
CA ILE A 691 -16.06 -16.99 39.16
C ILE A 691 -15.25 -18.17 39.70
N GLU A 692 -15.32 -19.33 39.05
CA GLU A 692 -14.74 -20.56 39.60
C GLU A 692 -13.81 -21.32 38.65
N LYS A 693 -12.75 -21.94 39.20
CA LYS A 693 -11.89 -22.89 38.48
C LYS A 693 -11.32 -22.36 37.16
N ASN A 694 -11.12 -21.05 37.05
CA ASN A 694 -10.45 -20.47 35.90
C ASN A 694 -8.92 -20.53 36.10
N TYR A 695 -8.21 -20.54 34.98
CA TYR A 695 -6.77 -20.71 34.93
C TYR A 695 -6.10 -19.57 34.14
N SER A 696 -5.08 -18.96 34.73
CA SER A 696 -4.22 -17.96 34.10
C SER A 696 -2.78 -18.46 34.08
N ALA A 697 -2.11 -18.36 32.93
CA ALA A 697 -0.68 -18.65 32.81
C ALA A 697 0.20 -17.51 33.37
N GLY A 698 -0.36 -16.32 33.52
CA GLY A 698 0.21 -15.15 34.17
C GLY A 698 -0.57 -14.80 35.44
N ASP A 699 -1.12 -13.59 35.48
CA ASP A 699 -1.79 -12.99 36.62
C ASP A 699 -3.33 -13.17 36.57
N GLY A 700 -3.97 -13.09 37.74
CA GLY A 700 -5.43 -12.99 37.85
C GLY A 700 -6.16 -14.27 37.43
N GLY A 701 -5.96 -15.37 38.17
CA GLY A 701 -6.54 -16.67 37.82
C GLY A 701 -8.05 -16.61 37.62
N GLY A 702 -8.75 -15.98 38.57
CA GLY A 702 -10.16 -15.63 38.43
C GLY A 702 -10.37 -14.32 37.68
N VAL A 703 -9.82 -13.23 38.21
CA VAL A 703 -9.99 -11.88 37.68
C VAL A 703 -8.66 -11.13 37.66
N TRP A 704 -8.33 -10.53 36.52
CA TRP A 704 -7.36 -9.45 36.41
C TRP A 704 -8.12 -8.15 36.17
N MET A 705 -7.89 -7.12 36.98
CA MET A 705 -8.63 -5.86 36.85
C MET A 705 -7.82 -4.60 37.14
N SER A 706 -8.02 -3.58 36.31
CA SER A 706 -7.54 -2.23 36.54
C SER A 706 -8.63 -1.18 36.32
N ARG A 707 -8.69 -0.16 37.19
CA ARG A 707 -9.69 0.94 37.09
C ARG A 707 -11.12 0.43 36.97
N SER A 708 -11.45 -0.59 37.75
CA SER A 708 -12.73 -1.31 37.71
C SER A 708 -13.26 -1.57 39.12
N SER A 709 -14.52 -1.95 39.24
CA SER A 709 -15.13 -2.31 40.53
C SER A 709 -15.65 -3.74 40.53
N MET A 710 -15.37 -4.46 41.61
CA MET A 710 -15.83 -5.82 41.84
C MET A 710 -16.52 -5.91 43.20
N VAL A 711 -17.84 -6.12 43.23
CA VAL A 711 -18.64 -6.13 44.45
C VAL A 711 -19.59 -7.33 44.57
N GLY A 712 -19.57 -8.01 45.73
CA GLY A 712 -20.55 -9.06 46.04
C GLY A 712 -20.35 -10.38 45.27
N ASN A 713 -19.18 -10.61 44.69
CA ASN A 713 -18.88 -11.80 43.89
C ASN A 713 -18.37 -12.95 44.76
N THR A 714 -18.50 -14.18 44.25
CA THR A 714 -17.83 -15.37 44.78
C THR A 714 -16.74 -15.80 43.79
N VAL A 715 -15.48 -15.80 44.25
CA VAL A 715 -14.29 -16.19 43.45
C VAL A 715 -13.63 -17.38 44.11
N THR A 716 -13.69 -18.55 43.47
CA THR A 716 -13.26 -19.79 44.13
C THR A 716 -12.57 -20.81 43.25
N GLY A 717 -11.53 -21.47 43.78
CA GLY A 717 -10.84 -22.55 43.07
C GLY A 717 -10.08 -22.09 41.82
N ASN A 718 -9.83 -20.79 41.65
CA ASN A 718 -9.10 -20.27 40.49
C ASN A 718 -7.58 -20.37 40.70
N ARG A 719 -6.83 -20.46 39.60
CA ARG A 719 -5.38 -20.62 39.61
C ARG A 719 -4.69 -19.61 38.69
N ALA A 720 -3.66 -18.96 39.19
CA ALA A 720 -2.69 -18.19 38.42
C ALA A 720 -1.30 -18.83 38.57
N GLU A 721 -0.44 -18.78 37.56
CA GLU A 721 0.97 -19.19 37.73
C GLU A 721 1.84 -18.05 38.27
N ALA A 722 1.44 -16.78 38.09
CA ALA A 722 2.11 -15.62 38.66
C ALA A 722 1.35 -15.07 39.88
N SER A 723 0.61 -13.97 39.77
CA SER A 723 0.02 -13.28 40.92
C SER A 723 -1.50 -13.27 40.92
N GLY A 724 -2.12 -13.24 42.10
CA GLY A 724 -3.57 -13.00 42.23
C GLY A 724 -4.42 -14.19 41.79
N GLY A 725 -4.30 -15.32 42.49
CA GLY A 725 -4.98 -16.57 42.10
C GLY A 725 -6.48 -16.41 41.98
N GLY A 726 -7.09 -15.70 42.95
CA GLY A 726 -8.45 -15.22 42.84
C GLY A 726 -8.53 -13.92 42.04
N VAL A 727 -7.90 -12.86 42.53
CA VAL A 727 -7.98 -11.52 41.95
C VAL A 727 -6.60 -10.87 41.89
N TYR A 728 -6.21 -10.37 40.73
CA TYR A 728 -5.16 -9.38 40.57
C TYR A 728 -5.80 -8.01 40.35
N CYS A 729 -5.37 -6.98 41.09
CA CYS A 729 -5.94 -5.64 40.91
C CYS A 729 -4.97 -4.46 41.05
N SER A 730 -5.25 -3.40 40.28
CA SER A 730 -4.53 -2.12 40.28
C SER A 730 -5.51 -0.96 40.06
N PHE A 731 -5.42 0.15 40.80
CA PHE A 731 -6.37 1.29 40.70
C PHE A 731 -7.86 0.89 40.80
N ALA A 732 -8.20 -0.08 41.64
CA ALA A 732 -9.51 -0.75 41.57
C ALA A 732 -10.23 -0.86 42.91
N LEU A 733 -11.56 -1.05 42.88
CA LEU A 733 -12.39 -1.29 44.07
C LEU A 733 -12.76 -2.77 44.17
N VAL A 734 -12.35 -3.45 45.24
CA VAL A 734 -12.71 -4.84 45.55
C VAL A 734 -13.47 -4.85 46.88
N GLY A 735 -14.79 -4.94 46.81
CA GLY A 735 -15.69 -4.79 47.96
C GLY A 735 -16.61 -5.97 48.23
N LYS A 736 -16.77 -6.41 49.48
CA LYS A 736 -17.84 -7.37 49.85
C LYS A 736 -17.85 -8.70 49.08
N ASN A 737 -16.71 -9.17 48.61
CA ASN A 737 -16.58 -10.43 47.86
C ASN A 737 -16.21 -11.61 48.78
N ARG A 738 -16.47 -12.82 48.31
CA ARG A 738 -16.03 -14.09 48.92
C ARG A 738 -14.95 -14.71 48.03
N ILE A 739 -13.70 -14.71 48.48
CA ILE A 739 -12.53 -15.13 47.70
C ILE A 739 -11.87 -16.32 48.41
N ILE A 740 -12.16 -17.53 47.92
CA ILE A 740 -11.94 -18.77 48.69
C ILE A 740 -11.25 -19.85 47.87
N GLY A 741 -10.21 -20.49 48.39
CA GLY A 741 -9.64 -21.70 47.75
C GLY A 741 -8.89 -21.45 46.45
N ASN A 742 -8.36 -20.25 46.23
CA ASN A 742 -7.64 -19.89 45.01
C ASN A 742 -6.11 -20.03 45.20
N THR A 743 -5.37 -20.25 44.12
CA THR A 743 -3.93 -20.57 44.15
C THR A 743 -3.14 -19.66 43.21
N ALA A 744 -2.00 -19.16 43.64
CA ALA A 744 -1.04 -18.42 42.80
C ALA A 744 0.41 -18.63 43.26
N HIS A 745 1.39 -18.12 42.51
CA HIS A 745 2.74 -17.92 43.06
C HIS A 745 2.70 -16.85 44.15
N ASP A 746 2.19 -15.65 43.85
CA ASP A 746 2.03 -14.58 44.84
C ASP A 746 0.56 -14.17 45.01
N GLY A 747 0.09 -13.99 46.24
CA GLY A 747 -1.28 -13.52 46.51
C GLY A 747 -2.37 -14.48 46.04
N GLY A 748 -2.39 -15.70 46.58
CA GLY A 748 -3.38 -16.74 46.25
C GLY A 748 -4.82 -16.24 46.21
N GLY A 749 -5.23 -15.41 47.19
CA GLY A 749 -6.54 -14.76 47.21
C GLY A 749 -6.61 -13.49 46.35
N ILE A 750 -5.93 -12.44 46.79
CA ILE A 750 -5.86 -11.15 46.08
C ILE A 750 -4.40 -10.72 45.95
N TYR A 751 -4.01 -10.13 44.82
CA TYR A 751 -2.78 -9.36 44.69
C TYR A 751 -3.10 -7.91 44.33
N VAL A 752 -2.62 -6.95 45.12
CA VAL A 752 -2.84 -5.51 44.88
C VAL A 752 -1.53 -4.84 44.48
N GLU A 753 -1.43 -4.44 43.22
CA GLU A 753 -0.21 -3.83 42.67
C GLU A 753 -0.09 -2.33 43.01
N ALA A 754 -1.13 -1.54 42.76
CA ALA A 754 -1.13 -0.10 43.04
C ALA A 754 -2.54 0.42 43.35
N ASN A 755 -2.67 1.43 44.22
CA ASN A 755 -3.89 2.24 44.42
C ASN A 755 -5.24 1.48 44.43
N GLY A 756 -5.32 0.31 45.08
CA GLY A 756 -6.56 -0.45 45.26
C GLY A 756 -7.30 -0.14 46.57
N SER A 757 -8.64 -0.16 46.53
CA SER A 757 -9.50 -0.13 47.72
C SER A 757 -10.08 -1.53 47.95
N VAL A 758 -9.61 -2.21 49.00
CA VAL A 758 -10.06 -3.56 49.36
C VAL A 758 -10.82 -3.49 50.68
N SER A 759 -12.14 -3.72 50.67
CA SER A 759 -12.99 -3.55 51.85
C SER A 759 -14.10 -4.60 51.99
N GLY A 760 -14.34 -5.07 53.21
CA GLY A 760 -15.47 -5.95 53.51
C GLY A 760 -15.46 -7.33 52.84
N ASN A 761 -14.31 -7.78 52.31
CA ASN A 761 -14.18 -9.10 51.67
C ASN A 761 -13.96 -10.22 52.71
N LEU A 762 -14.44 -11.43 52.38
CA LEU A 762 -14.07 -12.68 53.04
C LEU A 762 -12.99 -13.37 52.19
N ILE A 763 -11.78 -13.50 52.72
CA ILE A 763 -10.63 -14.13 52.04
C ILE A 763 -10.19 -15.33 52.89
N ALA A 764 -10.37 -16.56 52.38
CA ALA A 764 -10.15 -17.77 53.18
C ALA A 764 -9.62 -18.95 52.35
N GLY A 765 -8.73 -19.76 52.94
CA GLY A 765 -8.28 -21.02 52.33
C GLY A 765 -7.55 -20.88 50.99
N ASN A 766 -6.97 -19.72 50.69
CA ASN A 766 -6.21 -19.49 49.45
C ASN A 766 -4.71 -19.81 49.68
N THR A 767 -4.01 -20.23 48.62
CA THR A 767 -2.64 -20.74 48.67
C THR A 767 -1.71 -19.90 47.80
N ALA A 768 -0.55 -19.52 48.33
CA ALA A 768 0.56 -18.97 47.56
C ALA A 768 1.72 -19.96 47.60
N THR A 769 2.38 -20.22 46.47
CA THR A 769 3.60 -21.06 46.42
C THR A 769 4.89 -20.24 46.60
N GLY A 770 4.82 -18.94 46.34
CA GLY A 770 5.87 -17.96 46.54
C GLY A 770 5.83 -17.27 47.91
N PRO A 771 6.78 -16.35 48.18
CA PRO A 771 6.97 -15.75 49.50
C PRO A 771 5.86 -14.76 49.90
N ARG A 772 5.07 -14.26 48.95
CA ARG A 772 4.01 -13.27 49.22
C ARG A 772 2.69 -14.02 49.40
N GLY A 773 2.47 -14.46 50.64
CA GLY A 773 1.50 -15.49 51.08
C GLY A 773 0.08 -15.46 50.51
N GLY A 774 -0.70 -16.51 50.80
CA GLY A 774 -2.01 -16.78 50.16
C GLY A 774 -3.12 -15.75 50.40
N GLY A 775 -2.90 -14.71 51.22
CA GLY A 775 -3.90 -13.70 51.58
C GLY A 775 -4.06 -12.58 50.54
N ALA A 776 -3.80 -11.35 50.96
CA ALA A 776 -3.87 -10.15 50.13
C ALA A 776 -2.57 -9.30 50.29
N PRO A 777 -1.44 -9.67 49.66
CA PRO A 777 -0.27 -8.79 49.57
C PRO A 777 -0.63 -7.45 48.91
N VAL A 778 -0.19 -6.34 49.52
CA VAL A 778 -0.46 -4.96 49.08
C VAL A 778 0.84 -4.17 48.92
N TYR A 779 1.09 -3.62 47.72
CA TYR A 779 2.19 -2.68 47.47
C TYR A 779 1.73 -1.24 47.71
N SER A 780 2.44 -0.49 48.56
CA SER A 780 1.99 0.80 49.10
C SER A 780 2.45 1.99 48.24
N PHE A 781 1.56 2.42 47.35
CA PHE A 781 1.39 3.84 47.04
C PHE A 781 -0.12 4.10 47.04
N GLY A 782 -0.62 4.86 48.02
CA GLY A 782 -2.01 5.36 48.10
C GLY A 782 -3.15 4.38 48.44
N THR A 783 -2.88 3.20 49.02
CA THR A 783 -3.89 2.18 49.32
C THR A 783 -4.60 2.37 50.68
N SER A 784 -5.93 2.18 50.74
CA SER A 784 -6.71 2.19 52.00
C SER A 784 -7.33 0.81 52.28
N THR A 785 -7.05 0.21 53.44
CA THR A 785 -7.67 -1.04 53.90
C THR A 785 -8.56 -0.77 55.12
N ARG A 786 -9.83 -1.22 55.11
CA ARG A 786 -10.74 -1.14 56.28
C ARG A 786 -11.52 -2.45 56.42
N ARG A 787 -11.41 -3.08 57.61
CA ARG A 787 -12.09 -4.31 58.06
C ARG A 787 -11.97 -5.50 57.08
N MET A 788 -10.93 -6.33 57.26
CA MET A 788 -10.84 -7.68 56.67
C MET A 788 -10.98 -8.74 57.78
N ARG A 789 -11.66 -9.85 57.50
CA ARG A 789 -11.68 -11.03 58.39
C ARG A 789 -10.90 -12.17 57.71
N THR A 790 -9.66 -12.39 58.14
CA THR A 790 -8.84 -13.55 57.74
C THR A 790 -9.00 -14.65 58.80
N ARG A 791 -9.13 -15.91 58.38
CA ARG A 791 -9.13 -17.08 59.27
C ARG A 791 -8.27 -18.19 58.62
N SER A 792 -6.97 -18.22 58.94
CA SER A 792 -6.10 -19.41 58.80
C SER A 792 -4.69 -19.15 59.40
N PRO A 793 -3.94 -20.18 59.85
CA PRO A 793 -2.68 -20.02 60.60
C PRO A 793 -1.45 -19.56 59.80
N SER A 794 -1.56 -19.38 58.47
CA SER A 794 -0.43 -19.12 57.56
C SER A 794 -0.57 -17.82 56.74
N VAL A 795 -1.39 -16.87 57.20
CA VAL A 795 -1.63 -15.59 56.49
C VAL A 795 -0.71 -14.48 57.04
N HIS A 796 0.41 -14.22 56.39
CA HIS A 796 1.13 -12.96 56.58
C HIS A 796 0.40 -11.85 55.81
N MET A 797 -0.24 -10.93 56.54
CA MET A 797 -0.65 -9.63 55.99
C MET A 797 0.60 -8.75 55.97
N VAL A 798 1.37 -8.80 54.90
CA VAL A 798 2.55 -7.92 54.75
C VAL A 798 2.07 -6.56 54.26
N VAL A 799 1.97 -5.61 55.18
CA VAL A 799 1.86 -4.17 54.87
C VAL A 799 3.27 -3.61 54.97
N THR A 800 3.98 -3.44 53.86
CA THR A 800 5.24 -2.69 53.84
C THR A 800 4.91 -1.22 53.62
N GLY A 801 4.94 -0.41 54.68
CA GLY A 801 4.85 1.04 54.61
C GLY A 801 5.32 1.63 55.94
N GLU A 802 6.47 2.30 55.92
CA GLU A 802 6.92 3.10 57.06
C GLU A 802 5.97 4.31 57.25
N PRO A 803 5.62 4.68 58.49
CA PRO A 803 4.92 5.93 58.75
C PRO A 803 5.92 7.09 58.67
N PHE A 804 5.78 7.96 57.66
CA PHE A 804 6.39 9.29 57.71
C PHE A 804 5.72 10.09 58.84
N GLN A 805 6.50 10.43 59.86
CA GLN A 805 6.14 11.44 60.85
C GLN A 805 6.00 12.80 60.17
N ASN A 806 4.90 13.48 60.45
CA ASN A 806 4.71 14.90 60.13
C ASN A 806 5.82 15.74 60.79
N GLY A 807 6.58 16.48 59.97
CA GLY A 807 7.40 17.60 60.39
C GLY A 807 6.96 18.86 59.65
N GLN A 808 6.24 19.71 60.39
CA GLN A 808 5.76 21.07 60.13
C GLN A 808 4.71 21.30 59.02
#